data_AF-A0A674H2U2-F1
#
_entry.id   AF-A0A674H2U2-F1
#
_cell.length_a   1.000
_cell.length_b   1.000
_cell.length_c   1.000
_cell.angle_alpha   90.00
_cell.angle_beta   90.00
_cell.angle_gamma   90.00
#
_symmetry.space_group_name_H-M   'P 1'
#
loop_
_entity.id
_entity.type
_entity.pdbx_description
1 polymer ?
#
loop_
_entity_poly.entity_id
_entity_poly.type
_entity_poly.pdbx_seq_one_letter_code
_entity_poly.pdbx_strand_id
1 'polypeptide(L)'
;MRLPNGRGHRPPPPPARAPGRPRAARPVCVGKMAAVSLRLGDLVWGKLGRYPPWPGKIVNPPKDLKKPRGKKCFFVKFFGTEDHAWIKVEQLKPYHPHKEEMIKINKGKRFQQAVDAVEEFLRKTKGKDQAPSHNSTEEKNRRNSSEERGKQSAGEEKCKASLSEGKVKKGTGEGKKRVSSVSSERGSMSPMKRAQDQSPRKRGRPPKDEKDLTIPESSTVKRVMTGTVAGFKWPPSVSEPVKDSDPHFHHFLLSQTEKPAVCYQAITKKLKVCEEETGSTSIQAADSTAVNGSITPTDKKIGFLGLGLMGSGIVSNLLKMGHTVTVWNRTAEKCDLFIQEGARLGRTPAEVVSTCDITFACVSDPKAAKDLVLGPSGVLQGIRPGKCYVDMSTVDADTVTELAQVIVSRGGRFLEAPVSGNQQLSNDGMLVILAAGDRGLYEDCSSCFQAMGKTSFFLGEVGNAAKMMLIVNMVQGSFMATIAEGLTLAQVTGQSQQTLLDILNQGQLASIFLDQKCQNILQGNFKPDFYLKYIQKDLRLAIALGDSVNHPTPMAAAANEEEEFKWLLQEEVHAVLRQLQDILKEASHRFALPTSGSGGAVKQENFVLSTSGTDQVKGVMTLQGDALCQADVTLKMPRNNQLLHFAFREDKQWKLQQIQDARNHVNQAIYLLMNRDVNYQFKTGLEVLKLMDAVMLQLSRARNRLTTPATLTLPEIASSGLTKMFTPALPPDILVNFYINLNKLCLTVYQLHVMQPSTTKNFKPAGGSVLHNPGAMFEFGSQRYEVSHVHKVECVVPWLNDALVFFTVSLQLCQQLKDKVMALKKRFCF
;
A
#
# COMPACT_ATOMS: atom_id res chain seq x y z
N MET A 1 -21.27 -35.96 80.06
CA MET A 1 -19.81 -35.88 80.32
C MET A 1 -19.12 -35.33 79.08
N ARG A 2 -18.00 -34.60 79.27
CA ARG A 2 -16.97 -34.22 78.28
C ARG A 2 -17.37 -33.27 77.12
N LEU A 3 -16.35 -32.51 76.69
CA LEU A 3 -16.27 -31.40 75.72
C LEU A 3 -15.50 -31.87 74.47
N PRO A 4 -15.24 -31.04 73.42
CA PRO A 4 -15.91 -29.84 72.86
C PRO A 4 -16.25 -30.08 71.35
N ASN A 5 -16.41 -29.16 70.37
CA ASN A 5 -16.12 -27.71 70.22
C ASN A 5 -16.85 -27.08 68.99
N GLY A 6 -17.09 -25.75 68.97
CA GLY A 6 -17.14 -24.95 67.71
C GLY A 6 -18.43 -24.21 67.25
N ARG A 7 -18.49 -22.88 67.48
CA ARG A 7 -19.07 -21.75 66.68
C ARG A 7 -20.53 -21.80 66.10
N GLY A 8 -21.33 -20.71 66.33
CA GLY A 8 -22.35 -20.25 65.35
C GLY A 8 -23.51 -19.32 65.80
N HIS A 9 -23.61 -18.11 65.23
CA HIS A 9 -24.78 -17.21 64.98
C HIS A 9 -25.81 -16.74 66.07
N ARG A 10 -26.21 -15.44 66.02
CA ARG A 10 -27.61 -14.92 65.86
C ARG A 10 -27.73 -13.35 65.72
N PRO A 11 -28.84 -12.77 65.18
CA PRO A 11 -29.14 -11.31 65.00
C PRO A 11 -30.47 -10.86 65.70
N PRO A 12 -31.28 -9.81 65.34
CA PRO A 12 -31.12 -8.44 64.75
C PRO A 12 -31.49 -7.35 65.82
N PRO A 13 -32.32 -6.25 65.69
CA PRO A 13 -32.75 -5.26 64.64
C PRO A 13 -32.27 -3.80 65.02
N PRO A 14 -32.99 -2.62 65.05
CA PRO A 14 -34.21 -2.03 64.41
C PRO A 14 -34.04 -0.56 63.80
N PRO A 15 -35.11 0.13 63.29
CA PRO A 15 -35.04 1.46 62.60
C PRO A 15 -35.75 2.69 63.29
N ALA A 16 -35.79 3.89 62.64
CA ALA A 16 -36.19 5.21 63.20
C ALA A 16 -37.14 6.13 62.33
N ARG A 17 -37.21 7.46 62.57
CA ARG A 17 -38.22 8.44 62.01
C ARG A 17 -37.68 9.87 61.64
N ALA A 18 -38.53 10.74 61.05
CA ALA A 18 -38.33 12.15 60.60
C ALA A 18 -39.70 12.93 60.65
N PRO A 19 -39.98 14.18 60.12
CA PRO A 19 -39.23 15.17 59.29
C PRO A 19 -39.42 16.69 59.69
N GLY A 20 -39.25 17.68 58.77
CA GLY A 20 -39.53 19.14 58.99
C GLY A 20 -39.49 20.06 57.73
N ARG A 21 -40.04 21.29 57.81
CA ARG A 21 -40.22 22.36 56.75
C ARG A 21 -40.31 23.77 57.42
N PRO A 22 -40.34 24.97 56.78
CA PRO A 22 -40.58 25.39 55.37
C PRO A 22 -39.35 26.12 54.73
N ARG A 23 -39.29 27.25 53.98
CA ARG A 23 -40.17 28.40 53.54
C ARG A 23 -39.64 29.01 52.20
N ALA A 24 -40.09 30.22 51.75
CA ALA A 24 -39.70 30.85 50.46
C ALA A 24 -39.39 32.37 50.54
N ALA A 25 -38.62 32.91 49.58
CA ALA A 25 -38.31 34.34 49.39
C ALA A 25 -38.12 34.71 47.89
N ARG A 26 -38.32 35.98 47.51
CA ARG A 26 -38.04 36.52 46.15
C ARG A 26 -36.79 37.47 46.14
N PRO A 27 -36.55 38.33 45.14
CA PRO A 27 -35.28 38.35 44.41
C PRO A 27 -34.27 39.43 44.91
N VAL A 28 -33.00 39.26 44.54
CA VAL A 28 -31.96 40.31 44.69
C VAL A 28 -31.22 40.47 43.36
N CYS A 29 -30.93 41.71 42.98
CA CYS A 29 -30.37 42.04 41.67
C CYS A 29 -28.83 41.94 41.60
N VAL A 30 -28.35 41.41 40.47
CA VAL A 30 -27.05 41.69 39.80
C VAL A 30 -25.83 41.94 40.72
N GLY A 31 -25.18 40.86 41.16
CA GLY A 31 -23.78 40.89 41.60
C GLY A 31 -22.81 40.77 40.41
N LYS A 32 -21.75 41.59 40.36
CA LYS A 32 -20.72 41.52 39.30
C LYS A 32 -19.94 40.19 39.40
N MET A 33 -19.80 39.45 38.30
CA MET A 33 -18.85 38.33 38.24
C MET A 33 -17.40 38.83 38.35
N ALA A 34 -16.60 38.16 39.19
CA ALA A 34 -15.18 38.45 39.34
C ALA A 34 -14.40 38.11 38.05
N ALA A 35 -13.42 38.94 37.69
CA ALA A 35 -12.61 38.74 36.50
C ALA A 35 -11.58 37.62 36.73
N VAL A 36 -11.86 36.42 36.22
CA VAL A 36 -10.94 35.27 36.32
C VAL A 36 -9.69 35.51 35.46
N SER A 37 -8.52 35.51 36.10
CA SER A 37 -7.23 35.64 35.41
C SER A 37 -6.77 34.29 34.87
N LEU A 38 -6.89 34.11 33.56
CA LEU A 38 -6.43 32.91 32.83
C LEU A 38 -4.95 33.02 32.44
N ARG A 39 -4.21 31.92 32.51
CA ARG A 39 -2.77 31.82 32.24
C ARG A 39 -2.44 30.72 31.22
N LEU A 40 -1.22 30.74 30.71
CA LEU A 40 -0.67 29.63 29.91
C LEU A 40 -0.70 28.34 30.75
N GLY A 41 -1.19 27.25 30.16
CA GLY A 41 -1.34 25.96 30.82
C GLY A 41 -2.72 25.69 31.42
N ASP A 42 -3.58 26.69 31.61
CA ASP A 42 -4.90 26.51 32.21
C ASP A 42 -5.84 25.67 31.31
N LEU A 43 -6.68 24.86 31.95
CA LEU A 43 -7.76 24.11 31.31
C LEU A 43 -9.03 24.96 31.22
N VAL A 44 -9.65 24.98 30.05
CA VAL A 44 -10.74 25.90 29.66
C VAL A 44 -11.76 25.22 28.75
N TRP A 45 -13.01 25.70 28.82
CA TRP A 45 -14.03 25.48 27.80
C TRP A 45 -13.98 26.65 26.81
N GLY A 46 -13.64 26.37 25.55
CA GLY A 46 -13.60 27.38 24.48
C GLY A 46 -14.82 27.26 23.57
N LYS A 47 -15.50 28.38 23.29
CA LYS A 47 -16.63 28.43 22.33
C LYS A 47 -16.24 29.13 21.04
N LEU A 48 -16.26 28.40 19.92
CA LEU A 48 -15.90 28.91 18.59
C LEU A 48 -17.13 28.98 17.67
N GLY A 49 -17.52 30.19 17.25
CA GLY A 49 -18.60 30.39 16.28
C GLY A 49 -19.95 29.76 16.71
N ARG A 50 -20.50 28.88 15.86
CA ARG A 50 -21.74 28.12 16.12
C ARG A 50 -21.52 26.79 16.87
N TYR A 51 -20.27 26.37 17.10
CA TYR A 51 -19.98 25.11 17.79
C TYR A 51 -20.30 25.20 19.29
N PRO A 52 -20.68 24.07 19.94
CA PRO A 52 -20.81 24.02 21.39
C PRO A 52 -19.45 24.28 22.08
N PRO A 53 -19.42 24.75 23.34
CA PRO A 53 -18.18 24.88 24.09
C PRO A 53 -17.45 23.53 24.18
N TRP A 54 -16.15 23.53 23.86
CA TRP A 54 -15.34 22.31 23.80
C TRP A 54 -14.16 22.40 24.79
N PRO A 55 -13.77 21.29 25.45
CA PRO A 55 -12.68 21.31 26.42
C PRO A 55 -11.31 21.46 25.75
N GLY A 56 -10.47 22.31 26.31
CA GLY A 56 -9.15 22.67 25.77
C GLY A 56 -8.16 23.14 26.83
N LYS A 57 -6.91 23.34 26.41
CA LYS A 57 -5.82 23.87 27.22
C LYS A 57 -5.23 25.11 26.54
N ILE A 58 -4.97 26.16 27.32
CA ILE A 58 -4.23 27.34 26.84
C ILE A 58 -2.76 26.94 26.63
N VAL A 59 -2.24 27.15 25.42
CA VAL A 59 -0.86 26.80 25.03
C VAL A 59 -0.19 27.93 24.25
N ASN A 60 1.13 27.90 24.10
CA ASN A 60 1.83 28.85 23.25
C ASN A 60 1.51 28.60 21.76
N PRO A 61 1.39 29.65 20.93
CA PRO A 61 1.23 29.49 19.49
C PRO A 61 2.52 28.98 18.82
N PRO A 62 2.42 28.27 17.68
CA PRO A 62 3.56 28.01 16.79
C PRO A 62 4.21 29.32 16.33
N LYS A 63 5.52 29.27 16.04
CA LYS A 63 6.35 30.46 15.74
C LYS A 63 5.81 31.30 14.57
N ASP A 64 5.15 30.65 13.62
CA ASP A 64 4.71 31.23 12.35
C ASP A 64 3.31 31.87 12.43
N LEU A 65 2.58 31.66 13.54
CA LEU A 65 1.16 31.97 13.63
C LEU A 65 0.89 33.37 14.22
N LYS A 66 0.71 34.35 13.33
CA LYS A 66 0.41 35.76 13.69
C LYS A 66 -0.86 35.87 14.56
N LYS A 67 -0.73 36.55 15.70
CA LYS A 67 -1.84 36.81 16.64
C LYS A 67 -2.86 37.81 16.05
N PRO A 68 -4.19 37.57 16.18
CA PRO A 68 -5.21 38.54 15.77
C PRO A 68 -5.05 39.90 16.48
N ARG A 69 -5.08 40.99 15.71
CA ARG A 69 -4.98 42.36 16.25
C ARG A 69 -6.28 42.75 16.99
N GLY A 70 -6.16 43.57 18.03
CA GLY A 70 -7.29 44.34 18.62
C GLY A 70 -8.08 43.72 19.78
N LYS A 71 -7.93 42.44 20.14
CA LYS A 71 -8.59 41.86 21.33
C LYS A 71 -7.69 40.92 22.15
N LYS A 72 -7.90 40.88 23.48
CA LYS A 72 -7.32 39.85 24.36
C LYS A 72 -7.85 38.47 23.93
N CYS A 73 -6.94 37.64 23.41
CA CYS A 73 -7.17 36.28 22.98
C CYS A 73 -6.02 35.37 23.39
N PHE A 74 -6.35 34.11 23.65
CA PHE A 74 -5.45 33.01 23.97
C PHE A 74 -5.47 31.99 22.83
N PHE A 75 -4.36 31.28 22.66
CA PHE A 75 -4.28 30.14 21.75
C PHE A 75 -4.60 28.87 22.54
N VAL A 76 -5.58 28.11 22.07
CA VAL A 76 -6.16 26.96 22.79
C VAL A 76 -6.03 25.71 21.92
N LYS A 77 -5.45 24.64 22.47
CA LYS A 77 -5.53 23.28 21.91
C LYS A 77 -6.74 22.58 22.48
N PHE A 78 -7.58 21.98 21.64
CA PHE A 78 -8.77 21.24 22.04
C PHE A 78 -8.47 19.74 22.23
N PHE A 79 -9.05 19.15 23.27
CA PHE A 79 -8.91 17.71 23.54
C PHE A 79 -9.83 16.89 22.62
N GLY A 80 -9.45 15.64 22.33
CA GLY A 80 -10.23 14.71 21.51
C GLY A 80 -10.27 15.00 20.00
N THR A 81 -10.00 16.24 19.57
CA THR A 81 -9.87 16.60 18.14
C THR A 81 -8.46 17.07 17.76
N GLU A 82 -7.64 17.49 18.74
CA GLU A 82 -6.31 18.10 18.53
C GLU A 82 -6.33 19.42 17.73
N ASP A 83 -7.50 20.01 17.47
CA ASP A 83 -7.62 21.32 16.82
C ASP A 83 -7.00 22.43 17.68
N HIS A 84 -6.53 23.50 17.02
CA HIS A 84 -5.99 24.68 17.71
C HIS A 84 -6.61 25.97 17.17
N ALA A 85 -6.99 26.91 18.05
CA ALA A 85 -7.57 28.19 17.64
C ALA A 85 -7.24 29.35 18.58
N TRP A 86 -7.27 30.57 18.03
CA TRP A 86 -7.28 31.81 18.81
C TRP A 86 -8.69 32.09 19.34
N ILE A 87 -8.93 31.82 20.62
CA ILE A 87 -10.20 32.09 21.30
C ILE A 87 -10.08 33.39 22.11
N LYS A 88 -11.11 34.23 22.04
CA LYS A 88 -11.17 35.49 22.81
C LYS A 88 -11.45 35.20 24.28
N VAL A 89 -10.98 36.05 25.21
CA VAL A 89 -11.25 35.86 26.65
C VAL A 89 -12.75 35.85 26.96
N GLU A 90 -13.55 36.65 26.24
CA GLU A 90 -15.04 36.66 26.26
C GLU A 90 -15.70 35.33 25.87
N GLN A 91 -14.93 34.34 25.38
CA GLN A 91 -15.40 33.03 24.90
C GLN A 91 -14.71 31.85 25.63
N LEU A 92 -14.06 32.11 26.76
CA LEU A 92 -13.38 31.11 27.59
C LEU A 92 -13.97 31.04 29.00
N LYS A 93 -14.39 29.85 29.41
CA LYS A 93 -14.79 29.52 30.80
C LYS A 93 -13.72 28.61 31.42
N PRO A 94 -13.25 28.81 32.67
CA PRO A 94 -12.37 27.86 33.35
C PRO A 94 -13.00 26.46 33.43
N TYR A 95 -12.20 25.39 33.27
CA TYR A 95 -12.70 24.02 33.11
C TYR A 95 -13.52 23.52 34.32
N HIS A 96 -12.88 23.44 35.50
CA HIS A 96 -13.48 22.81 36.67
C HIS A 96 -14.80 23.45 37.14
N PRO A 97 -14.92 24.79 37.32
CA PRO A 97 -16.14 25.41 37.85
C PRO A 97 -17.37 25.27 36.95
N HIS A 98 -17.17 24.98 35.66
CA HIS A 98 -18.25 24.89 34.66
C HIS A 98 -18.43 23.46 34.12
N LYS A 99 -17.71 22.47 34.66
CA LYS A 99 -17.69 21.09 34.14
C LYS A 99 -19.08 20.49 34.02
N GLU A 100 -19.89 20.58 35.08
CA GLU A 100 -21.26 20.06 35.07
C GLU A 100 -22.23 20.83 34.17
N GLU A 101 -22.05 22.15 34.02
CA GLU A 101 -22.86 22.97 33.11
C GLU A 101 -22.57 22.55 31.66
N MET A 102 -21.30 22.46 31.28
CA MET A 102 -20.87 22.21 29.91
C MET A 102 -21.12 20.76 29.47
N ILE A 103 -20.98 19.77 30.37
CA ILE A 103 -21.30 18.37 30.04
C ILE A 103 -22.81 18.20 29.76
N LYS A 104 -23.68 18.94 30.43
CA LYS A 104 -25.14 18.88 30.18
C LYS A 104 -25.55 19.46 28.82
N ILE A 105 -24.71 20.29 28.18
CA ILE A 105 -24.97 20.94 26.88
C ILE A 105 -24.74 20.01 25.68
N ASN A 106 -23.88 19.00 25.78
CA ASN A 106 -23.51 18.14 24.64
C ASN A 106 -23.35 16.66 25.04
N LYS A 107 -24.10 15.77 24.38
CA LYS A 107 -24.11 14.32 24.63
C LYS A 107 -23.41 13.49 23.54
N GLY A 108 -22.68 14.12 22.63
CA GLY A 108 -22.01 13.42 21.51
C GLY A 108 -20.85 12.53 21.97
N LYS A 109 -20.73 11.31 21.42
CA LYS A 109 -19.69 10.33 21.81
C LYS A 109 -18.26 10.89 21.72
N ARG A 110 -17.94 11.70 20.70
CA ARG A 110 -16.64 12.39 20.56
C ARG A 110 -16.41 13.49 21.60
N PHE A 111 -17.46 14.14 22.08
CA PHE A 111 -17.37 15.14 23.13
C PHE A 111 -17.11 14.49 24.49
N GLN A 112 -17.77 13.35 24.78
CA GLN A 112 -17.44 12.56 25.96
C GLN A 112 -15.96 12.13 25.94
N GLN A 113 -15.47 11.57 24.82
CA GLN A 113 -14.05 11.23 24.66
C GLN A 113 -13.09 12.41 24.87
N ALA A 114 -13.49 13.63 24.50
CA ALA A 114 -12.70 14.85 24.73
C ALA A 114 -12.69 15.27 26.21
N VAL A 115 -13.80 15.06 26.95
CA VAL A 115 -13.89 15.26 28.40
C VAL A 115 -13.06 14.21 29.13
N ASP A 116 -13.22 12.93 28.79
CA ASP A 116 -12.48 11.80 29.38
C ASP A 116 -10.96 12.00 29.24
N ALA A 117 -10.50 12.52 28.10
CA ALA A 117 -9.09 12.85 27.86
C ALA A 117 -8.55 13.98 28.77
N VAL A 118 -9.40 14.93 29.20
CA VAL A 118 -9.02 15.96 30.20
C VAL A 118 -8.93 15.34 31.59
N GLU A 119 -9.86 14.47 31.96
CA GLU A 119 -9.83 13.77 33.25
C GLU A 119 -8.61 12.84 33.35
N GLU A 120 -8.25 12.15 32.26
CA GLU A 120 -7.03 11.33 32.21
C GLU A 120 -5.76 12.18 32.27
N PHE A 121 -5.74 13.33 31.60
CA PHE A 121 -4.64 14.31 31.71
C PHE A 121 -4.48 14.81 33.15
N LEU A 122 -5.58 15.17 33.82
CA LEU A 122 -5.59 15.60 35.22
C LEU A 122 -5.09 14.49 36.17
N ARG A 123 -5.50 13.24 35.95
CA ARG A 123 -5.02 12.07 36.69
C ARG A 123 -3.51 11.88 36.51
N LYS A 124 -3.00 12.00 35.29
CA LYS A 124 -1.57 11.92 34.96
C LYS A 124 -0.73 13.04 35.59
N THR A 125 -1.26 14.26 35.73
CA THR A 125 -0.57 15.31 36.50
C THR A 125 -0.58 15.04 38.01
N LYS A 126 -1.72 14.69 38.61
CA LYS A 126 -1.79 14.42 40.05
C LYS A 126 -0.90 13.24 40.49
N GLY A 127 -0.70 12.26 39.63
CA GLY A 127 0.22 11.13 39.87
C GLY A 127 1.70 11.47 39.94
N LYS A 128 2.11 12.74 39.74
CA LYS A 128 3.48 13.21 40.01
C LYS A 128 3.66 13.92 41.35
N ASP A 129 2.57 14.36 41.99
CA ASP A 129 2.61 15.22 43.19
C ASP A 129 2.34 14.42 44.49
N GLN A 130 2.34 13.09 44.44
CA GLN A 130 2.14 12.21 45.61
C GLN A 130 3.08 10.99 45.61
N ALA A 131 4.26 11.17 46.22
CA ALA A 131 5.12 10.09 46.69
C ALA A 131 5.80 10.55 48.01
N PRO A 132 5.53 9.91 49.16
CA PRO A 132 6.11 10.31 50.44
C PRO A 132 7.54 9.78 50.65
N SER A 133 8.28 10.43 51.53
CA SER A 133 9.70 10.18 51.84
C SER A 133 9.94 9.10 52.89
N HIS A 134 11.11 8.44 52.86
CA HIS A 134 12.04 8.49 54.00
C HIS A 134 13.49 8.12 53.64
N ASN A 135 14.40 8.56 54.52
CA ASN A 135 15.86 8.66 54.35
C ASN A 135 16.63 7.33 54.29
N SER A 136 17.80 7.37 53.65
CA SER A 136 19.07 6.97 54.29
C SER A 136 20.16 8.02 54.01
N THR A 137 21.20 8.04 54.84
CA THR A 137 22.19 9.13 54.92
C THR A 137 23.50 8.76 54.19
N GLU A 138 24.39 9.76 54.04
CA GLU A 138 25.78 9.65 53.57
C GLU A 138 25.94 9.48 52.03
N GLU A 139 26.94 10.08 51.39
CA GLU A 139 28.08 10.85 51.92
C GLU A 139 27.92 12.38 51.89
N LYS A 140 28.48 13.05 52.90
CA LYS A 140 28.94 14.44 52.79
C LYS A 140 30.45 14.43 52.56
N ASN A 141 30.95 15.19 51.59
CA ASN A 141 32.19 15.93 51.84
C ASN A 141 32.31 17.25 51.05
N ARG A 142 32.25 18.35 51.80
CA ARG A 142 32.93 19.65 51.58
C ARG A 142 32.85 20.29 50.18
N ARG A 143 32.07 21.36 50.10
CA ARG A 143 32.62 22.73 50.26
C ARG A 143 31.53 23.72 50.69
N ASN A 144 31.91 24.71 51.50
CA ASN A 144 31.05 25.75 52.07
C ASN A 144 31.12 27.04 51.23
N SER A 145 30.22 27.99 51.58
CA SER A 145 30.41 29.46 51.53
C SER A 145 30.96 30.08 50.22
N SER A 146 30.19 30.72 49.33
CA SER A 146 29.23 31.85 49.45
C SER A 146 29.84 33.22 49.09
N GLU A 147 28.94 34.14 48.70
CA GLU A 147 29.08 35.62 48.63
C GLU A 147 29.33 36.33 47.28
N GLU A 148 28.77 37.56 47.24
CA GLU A 148 29.06 38.76 46.41
C GLU A 148 28.75 38.81 44.88
N ARG A 149 27.69 39.59 44.57
CA ARG A 149 27.60 40.78 43.66
C ARG A 149 28.05 40.75 42.17
N GLY A 150 27.50 41.72 41.42
CA GLY A 150 27.96 42.14 40.08
C GLY A 150 26.99 41.71 38.95
N LYS A 151 26.54 42.51 37.96
CA LYS A 151 26.89 43.86 37.49
C LYS A 151 28.37 44.03 37.04
N GLN A 152 28.68 44.59 35.87
CA GLN A 152 27.82 45.09 34.79
C GLN A 152 28.55 45.10 33.41
N SER A 153 27.94 45.75 32.42
CA SER A 153 28.33 45.93 31.00
C SER A 153 29.61 46.72 30.72
N ALA A 154 30.06 46.65 29.46
CA ALA A 154 31.05 47.50 28.76
C ALA A 154 32.55 47.19 29.07
N GLY A 155 33.51 47.56 28.20
CA GLY A 155 33.36 48.10 26.84
C GLY A 155 34.43 49.13 26.45
N GLU A 156 35.68 48.68 26.29
CA GLU A 156 36.91 49.45 26.08
C GLU A 156 37.94 48.56 25.33
N GLU A 157 39.07 49.03 24.77
CA GLU A 157 39.38 50.27 24.03
C GLU A 157 40.78 50.11 23.36
N LYS A 158 41.00 50.65 22.14
CA LYS A 158 42.34 50.91 21.53
C LYS A 158 43.27 49.65 21.36
N CYS A 159 44.44 49.68 20.69
CA CYS A 159 45.08 50.70 19.84
C CYS A 159 45.88 50.06 18.66
N LYS A 160 45.89 50.76 17.51
CA LYS A 160 46.90 50.82 16.42
C LYS A 160 47.91 49.66 16.20
N ALA A 161 47.90 49.13 14.98
CA ALA A 161 49.10 49.05 14.13
C ALA A 161 48.74 49.24 12.63
N SER A 162 49.65 49.90 11.91
CA SER A 162 49.84 50.04 10.44
C SER A 162 49.30 48.91 9.53
N LEU A 163 48.85 49.13 8.28
CA LEU A 163 48.95 50.32 7.38
C LEU A 163 47.83 50.33 6.29
N SER A 164 47.72 51.46 5.58
CA SER A 164 47.06 51.79 4.28
C SER A 164 46.63 50.66 3.31
N GLU A 165 45.66 50.77 2.39
CA GLU A 165 44.67 51.79 1.93
C GLU A 165 43.68 51.06 0.95
N GLY A 166 42.65 51.61 0.31
CA GLY A 166 42.15 52.98 0.17
C GLY A 166 41.80 53.38 -1.28
N LYS A 167 40.57 53.07 -1.73
CA LYS A 167 39.80 53.76 -2.82
C LYS A 167 40.26 53.73 -4.31
N VAL A 168 39.32 53.25 -5.17
CA VAL A 168 38.68 53.98 -6.31
C VAL A 168 39.41 54.24 -7.67
N LYS A 169 38.78 53.71 -8.76
CA LYS A 169 38.74 54.15 -10.20
C LYS A 169 39.98 54.03 -11.12
N LYS A 170 39.69 53.64 -12.38
CA LYS A 170 40.36 53.93 -13.69
C LYS A 170 41.91 53.84 -13.71
N GLY A 171 42.51 52.88 -14.41
CA GLY A 171 42.72 52.94 -15.88
C GLY A 171 44.20 53.22 -16.19
N THR A 172 44.79 53.04 -17.38
CA THR A 172 44.29 52.68 -18.73
C THR A 172 45.43 52.13 -19.61
N GLY A 173 45.11 51.33 -20.63
CA GLY A 173 45.97 51.07 -21.81
C GLY A 173 46.76 49.75 -21.77
N GLU A 174 47.01 49.06 -22.89
CA GLU A 174 46.57 49.24 -24.29
C GLU A 174 46.33 47.87 -24.96
N GLY A 175 45.50 47.74 -26.01
CA GLY A 175 44.63 48.74 -26.63
C GLY A 175 43.87 48.25 -27.88
N LYS A 176 43.02 49.14 -28.44
CA LYS A 176 42.31 49.08 -29.76
C LYS A 176 41.28 47.91 -29.91
N LYS A 177 39.96 48.12 -30.10
CA LYS A 177 39.19 48.84 -31.18
C LYS A 177 39.54 48.30 -32.58
N ARG A 178 38.65 48.08 -33.57
CA ARG A 178 37.23 48.45 -33.89
C ARG A 178 36.67 47.27 -34.77
N VAL A 179 35.43 47.08 -35.27
CA VAL A 179 34.20 47.85 -35.56
C VAL A 179 32.95 46.94 -35.47
N SER A 180 31.74 47.50 -35.57
CA SER A 180 30.47 46.80 -35.88
C SER A 180 30.14 46.79 -37.39
N SER A 181 29.00 46.16 -37.75
CA SER A 181 28.13 46.44 -38.91
C SER A 181 28.64 46.23 -40.36
N VAL A 182 28.14 45.13 -40.96
CA VAL A 182 27.44 45.00 -42.26
C VAL A 182 27.94 45.76 -43.51
N SER A 183 28.31 44.97 -44.53
CA SER A 183 28.11 45.18 -45.98
C SER A 183 28.01 43.78 -46.63
N SER A 184 27.10 43.39 -47.55
CA SER A 184 26.56 44.00 -48.79
C SER A 184 27.60 44.04 -49.93
N GLU A 185 27.38 43.55 -51.16
CA GLU A 185 26.32 42.72 -51.77
C GLU A 185 26.73 42.42 -53.25
N ARG A 186 25.87 41.73 -54.03
CA ARG A 186 25.91 41.49 -55.50
C ARG A 186 26.81 40.33 -56.00
N GLY A 187 26.40 39.51 -56.96
CA GLY A 187 25.04 39.26 -57.46
C GLY A 187 24.90 38.89 -58.95
N SER A 188 24.23 37.77 -59.24
CA SER A 188 23.55 37.42 -60.51
C SER A 188 22.86 36.04 -60.35
N MET A 189 21.77 35.66 -61.05
CA MET A 189 20.63 36.41 -61.60
C MET A 189 19.40 35.45 -61.66
N SER A 190 18.19 36.02 -61.68
CA SER A 190 16.91 35.35 -62.04
C SER A 190 16.44 35.85 -63.44
N PRO A 191 15.28 35.46 -64.04
CA PRO A 191 14.18 34.59 -63.60
C PRO A 191 13.56 33.69 -64.73
N MET A 192 12.28 33.25 -64.56
CA MET A 192 11.32 32.67 -65.55
C MET A 192 11.33 31.13 -65.77
N LYS A 193 10.20 30.42 -66.03
CA LYS A 193 8.77 30.81 -66.24
C LYS A 193 7.77 29.63 -65.94
N ARG A 194 6.56 30.00 -65.46
CA ARG A 194 5.17 29.44 -65.60
C ARG A 194 4.88 28.09 -66.34
N ALA A 195 3.78 27.33 -66.12
CA ALA A 195 2.66 27.31 -65.12
C ALA A 195 1.69 26.10 -65.37
N GLN A 196 0.54 26.03 -64.66
CA GLN A 196 -0.70 25.21 -64.89
C GLN A 196 -0.72 23.71 -64.45
N ASP A 197 -1.83 23.09 -64.01
CA ASP A 197 -3.05 23.60 -63.33
C ASP A 197 -3.92 22.47 -62.67
N GLN A 198 -4.79 22.85 -61.71
CA GLN A 198 -6.10 22.25 -61.29
C GLN A 198 -6.28 20.77 -60.81
N SER A 199 -7.45 20.53 -60.18
CA SER A 199 -8.00 19.23 -59.69
C SER A 199 -9.41 19.01 -60.26
N PRO A 200 -10.02 17.79 -60.27
CA PRO A 200 -11.00 17.47 -59.20
C PRO A 200 -11.41 15.97 -58.92
N ARG A 201 -12.00 15.74 -57.73
CA ARG A 201 -13.16 14.86 -57.39
C ARG A 201 -13.33 13.39 -57.91
N LYS A 202 -13.33 12.46 -56.92
CA LYS A 202 -14.35 11.39 -56.60
C LYS A 202 -14.57 10.14 -57.49
N ARG A 203 -14.83 9.02 -56.76
CA ARG A 203 -15.52 7.73 -57.09
C ARG A 203 -14.72 6.63 -57.81
N GLY A 204 -14.82 5.41 -57.28
CA GLY A 204 -14.42 4.14 -57.90
C GLY A 204 -14.58 2.95 -56.93
N ARG A 205 -15.33 1.90 -57.31
CA ARG A 205 -15.39 0.59 -56.65
C ARG A 205 -14.74 -0.45 -57.59
N PRO A 206 -14.26 -1.60 -57.09
CA PRO A 206 -13.78 -2.67 -57.97
C PRO A 206 -14.94 -3.46 -58.61
N PRO A 207 -14.76 -4.00 -59.83
CA PRO A 207 -15.52 -5.15 -60.35
C PRO A 207 -14.91 -6.46 -59.78
N LYS A 208 -15.56 -7.63 -59.62
CA LYS A 208 -16.66 -8.32 -60.34
C LYS A 208 -16.25 -8.87 -61.72
N ASP A 209 -16.66 -10.06 -62.17
CA ASP A 209 -17.22 -11.28 -61.55
C ASP A 209 -16.96 -12.43 -62.54
N GLU A 210 -16.70 -13.65 -62.08
CA GLU A 210 -17.17 -14.92 -62.68
C GLU A 210 -16.89 -16.05 -61.66
N LYS A 211 -17.89 -16.64 -60.99
CA LYS A 211 -19.01 -17.51 -61.42
C LYS A 211 -18.57 -18.91 -61.84
N ASP A 212 -19.03 -19.90 -61.07
CA ASP A 212 -19.58 -21.13 -61.63
C ASP A 212 -20.75 -21.66 -60.77
N LEU A 213 -21.52 -22.63 -61.28
CA LEU A 213 -22.97 -22.78 -61.04
C LEU A 213 -23.44 -24.25 -61.12
N THR A 214 -24.37 -24.80 -60.30
CA THR A 214 -25.00 -24.43 -59.01
C THR A 214 -25.73 -25.69 -58.45
N ILE A 215 -26.66 -25.53 -57.47
CA ILE A 215 -27.87 -26.38 -57.24
C ILE A 215 -27.67 -27.74 -56.51
N PRO A 216 -28.51 -28.12 -55.51
CA PRO A 216 -29.43 -27.36 -54.61
C PRO A 216 -29.09 -27.67 -53.11
N GLU A 217 -29.86 -27.46 -52.02
CA GLU A 217 -31.07 -26.66 -51.66
C GLU A 217 -30.87 -26.13 -50.19
N SER A 218 -31.76 -26.01 -49.18
CA SER A 218 -33.20 -26.34 -48.98
C SER A 218 -33.98 -25.35 -48.10
N SER A 219 -35.27 -25.62 -47.87
CA SER A 219 -36.30 -24.65 -47.45
C SER A 219 -36.75 -24.67 -45.96
N THR A 220 -36.68 -23.50 -45.29
CA THR A 220 -37.73 -22.85 -44.41
C THR A 220 -38.21 -23.62 -43.12
N VAL A 221 -38.81 -23.06 -42.04
CA VAL A 221 -39.67 -21.87 -41.77
C VAL A 221 -39.33 -21.17 -40.43
N LYS A 222 -40.04 -20.09 -40.07
CA LYS A 222 -39.64 -19.01 -39.11
C LYS A 222 -40.44 -18.97 -37.78
N ARG A 223 -39.74 -18.60 -36.69
CA ARG A 223 -40.04 -17.51 -35.71
C ARG A 223 -41.46 -17.36 -35.09
N VAL A 224 -41.54 -17.50 -33.75
CA VAL A 224 -42.53 -16.82 -32.85
C VAL A 224 -41.78 -16.24 -31.62
N MET A 225 -42.42 -15.43 -30.76
CA MET A 225 -41.79 -14.56 -29.75
C MET A 225 -42.19 -14.87 -28.29
N THR A 226 -41.38 -14.35 -27.35
CA THR A 226 -41.67 -13.99 -25.93
C THR A 226 -42.04 -15.07 -24.88
N GLY A 227 -41.31 -15.05 -23.76
CA GLY A 227 -41.55 -15.78 -22.50
C GLY A 227 -40.52 -15.33 -21.42
N THR A 228 -40.83 -15.45 -20.12
CA THR A 228 -40.21 -14.60 -19.08
C THR A 228 -39.76 -15.35 -17.80
N VAL A 229 -38.49 -15.13 -17.39
CA VAL A 229 -37.87 -15.27 -16.04
C VAL A 229 -38.08 -16.56 -15.21
N ALA A 230 -36.98 -17.31 -15.05
CA ALA A 230 -36.49 -17.89 -13.78
C ALA A 230 -35.00 -18.30 -13.99
N GLY A 231 -34.12 -18.39 -12.99
CA GLY A 231 -34.31 -18.19 -11.54
C GLY A 231 -33.57 -19.22 -10.67
N PHE A 232 -32.39 -19.70 -11.09
CA PHE A 232 -31.71 -20.84 -10.43
C PHE A 232 -31.24 -20.53 -9.00
N LYS A 233 -31.51 -21.46 -8.07
CA LYS A 233 -31.16 -21.38 -6.64
C LYS A 233 -30.20 -22.50 -6.22
N TRP A 234 -29.46 -22.24 -5.15
CA TRP A 234 -28.65 -23.24 -4.44
C TRP A 234 -29.56 -24.23 -3.67
N PRO A 235 -29.23 -25.53 -3.59
CA PRO A 235 -30.04 -26.53 -2.91
C PRO A 235 -29.95 -26.46 -1.36
N PRO A 236 -31.01 -26.82 -0.62
CA PRO A 236 -31.04 -26.78 0.85
C PRO A 236 -30.50 -28.06 1.51
N SER A 237 -30.12 -27.95 2.78
CA SER A 237 -29.82 -29.06 3.69
C SER A 237 -31.09 -29.79 4.15
N VAL A 238 -31.00 -31.12 4.33
CA VAL A 238 -32.04 -31.96 4.96
C VAL A 238 -31.63 -32.27 6.41
N SER A 239 -32.62 -32.37 7.31
CA SER A 239 -32.43 -32.65 8.74
C SER A 239 -33.60 -33.45 9.30
N GLU A 240 -33.34 -34.53 10.04
CA GLU A 240 -34.34 -35.27 10.85
C GLU A 240 -33.72 -35.77 12.18
N PRO A 241 -34.53 -36.08 13.23
CA PRO A 241 -34.18 -35.66 14.60
C PRO A 241 -34.19 -36.75 15.70
N VAL A 242 -33.46 -36.50 16.80
CA VAL A 242 -33.63 -37.18 18.11
C VAL A 242 -33.51 -36.14 19.26
N LYS A 243 -34.03 -36.51 20.45
CA LYS A 243 -34.56 -35.66 21.54
C LYS A 243 -33.55 -35.04 22.53
N ASP A 244 -34.10 -34.16 23.37
CA ASP A 244 -33.55 -33.42 24.51
C ASP A 244 -32.56 -34.13 25.45
N SER A 245 -31.57 -33.37 25.97
CA SER A 245 -31.44 -33.13 27.42
C SER A 245 -30.51 -31.96 27.79
N ASP A 246 -30.87 -31.25 28.86
CA ASP A 246 -30.12 -30.30 29.71
C ASP A 246 -29.55 -28.95 29.18
N PRO A 247 -29.44 -27.92 30.07
CA PRO A 247 -29.47 -26.51 29.64
C PRO A 247 -28.29 -25.67 30.17
N HIS A 248 -27.17 -25.60 29.45
CA HIS A 248 -25.99 -24.84 29.87
C HIS A 248 -25.32 -23.97 28.79
N PHE A 249 -26.09 -23.49 27.80
CA PHE A 249 -25.54 -22.79 26.62
C PHE A 249 -25.92 -21.31 26.47
N HIS A 250 -25.99 -20.55 27.58
CA HIS A 250 -26.32 -19.12 27.54
C HIS A 250 -25.42 -18.17 28.39
N HIS A 251 -24.22 -18.61 28.80
CA HIS A 251 -23.29 -17.77 29.60
C HIS A 251 -21.81 -17.80 29.13
N PHE A 252 -21.56 -17.90 27.81
CA PHE A 252 -20.18 -17.96 27.26
C PHE A 252 -19.75 -16.72 26.44
N LEU A 253 -20.41 -15.58 26.58
CA LEU A 253 -20.07 -14.35 25.82
C LEU A 253 -19.69 -13.13 26.67
N LEU A 254 -19.49 -13.27 27.98
CA LEU A 254 -19.13 -12.15 28.88
C LEU A 254 -18.07 -12.48 29.96
N SER A 255 -17.11 -13.38 29.71
CA SER A 255 -15.95 -13.56 30.60
C SER A 255 -14.72 -14.19 29.92
N GLN A 256 -13.89 -13.36 29.27
CA GLN A 256 -12.51 -13.71 28.90
C GLN A 256 -11.59 -12.49 29.09
N THR A 257 -11.20 -12.25 30.34
CA THR A 257 -10.14 -11.30 30.72
C THR A 257 -9.01 -12.03 31.44
N GLU A 258 -8.60 -13.18 30.89
CA GLU A 258 -7.46 -13.94 31.38
C GLU A 258 -6.31 -13.94 30.37
N LYS A 259 -5.10 -14.13 30.86
CA LYS A 259 -3.86 -13.99 30.08
C LYS A 259 -3.66 -15.26 29.24
N PRO A 260 -3.16 -15.17 27.99
CA PRO A 260 -2.79 -16.37 27.24
C PRO A 260 -1.61 -17.05 27.92
N ALA A 261 -1.89 -18.15 28.63
CA ALA A 261 -0.86 -19.06 29.11
C ALA A 261 -0.34 -19.86 27.91
N VAL A 262 0.89 -19.57 27.47
CA VAL A 262 1.52 -20.27 26.34
C VAL A 262 1.81 -21.71 26.76
N CYS A 263 1.03 -22.66 26.24
CA CYS A 263 1.26 -24.07 26.45
C CYS A 263 2.41 -24.55 25.56
N TYR A 264 3.64 -24.48 26.07
CA TYR A 264 4.77 -25.24 25.53
C TYR A 264 4.49 -26.74 25.70
N GLN A 265 3.85 -27.37 24.71
CA GLN A 265 3.94 -28.82 24.57
C GLN A 265 5.38 -29.16 24.20
N ALA A 266 6.16 -29.60 25.20
CA ALA A 266 7.53 -30.05 24.99
C ALA A 266 7.56 -31.15 23.93
N ILE A 267 8.50 -31.04 22.98
CA ILE A 267 8.68 -32.00 21.88
C ILE A 267 9.17 -33.34 22.47
N THR A 268 8.22 -34.16 22.88
CA THR A 268 8.40 -35.39 23.66
C THR A 268 8.15 -36.66 22.86
N LYS A 269 7.81 -36.53 21.57
CA LYS A 269 8.12 -37.58 20.59
C LYS A 269 9.64 -37.76 20.58
N LYS A 270 10.13 -38.84 21.19
CA LYS A 270 11.51 -39.30 20.97
C LYS A 270 11.76 -39.34 19.46
N LEU A 271 12.86 -38.76 19.01
CA LEU A 271 13.35 -39.00 17.65
C LEU A 271 13.55 -40.50 17.50
N LYS A 272 12.70 -41.13 16.67
CA LYS A 272 12.93 -42.50 16.22
C LYS A 272 14.10 -42.40 15.24
N VAL A 273 15.29 -42.75 15.71
CA VAL A 273 16.42 -43.02 14.82
C VAL A 273 16.05 -44.29 14.07
N CYS A 274 15.57 -44.14 12.84
CA CYS A 274 15.37 -45.25 11.93
C CYS A 274 16.73 -45.59 11.33
N GLU A 275 17.41 -46.55 11.95
CA GLU A 275 18.60 -47.19 11.37
C GLU A 275 18.16 -48.12 10.22
N GLU A 276 17.82 -47.51 9.09
CA GLU A 276 17.88 -48.19 7.80
C GLU A 276 19.31 -48.00 7.27
N GLU A 277 20.01 -49.11 6.96
CA GLU A 277 21.38 -49.11 6.45
C GLU A 277 21.45 -48.55 5.02
N THR A 278 21.32 -47.23 4.92
CA THR A 278 21.55 -46.46 3.70
C THR A 278 23.06 -46.32 3.47
N GLY A 279 23.67 -47.41 2.99
CA GLY A 279 25.11 -47.48 2.70
C GLY A 279 25.58 -46.30 1.86
N SER A 280 26.65 -45.62 2.29
CA SER A 280 27.11 -44.36 1.69
C SER A 280 27.61 -44.57 0.25
N THR A 281 26.77 -44.26 -0.74
CA THR A 281 27.11 -44.39 -2.17
C THR A 281 27.89 -43.21 -2.76
N SER A 282 28.57 -42.45 -1.91
CA SER A 282 29.42 -41.29 -2.27
C SER A 282 30.60 -41.69 -3.15
N ILE A 283 30.78 -40.99 -4.27
CA ILE A 283 32.05 -41.05 -5.02
C ILE A 283 33.08 -40.26 -4.22
N GLN A 284 34.14 -40.94 -3.73
CA GLN A 284 35.28 -40.32 -3.03
C GLN A 284 36.19 -39.51 -3.97
N ALA A 285 35.63 -38.47 -4.58
CA ALA A 285 36.34 -37.22 -4.81
C ALA A 285 36.43 -36.47 -3.46
N ALA A 286 37.49 -35.73 -3.13
CA ALA A 286 38.76 -35.52 -3.82
C ALA A 286 39.82 -35.04 -2.82
N ASP A 287 40.47 -35.98 -2.12
CA ASP A 287 41.67 -35.69 -1.31
C ASP A 287 42.99 -35.99 -2.06
N SER A 288 42.93 -36.42 -3.34
CA SER A 288 44.10 -36.78 -4.15
C SER A 288 44.11 -36.23 -5.59
N THR A 289 42.96 -36.14 -6.27
CA THR A 289 42.90 -35.88 -7.72
C THR A 289 42.94 -34.39 -8.07
N ALA A 290 42.18 -33.55 -7.34
CA ALA A 290 42.09 -32.11 -7.61
C ALA A 290 43.41 -31.36 -7.41
N VAL A 291 44.29 -31.86 -6.52
CA VAL A 291 45.62 -31.28 -6.27
C VAL A 291 46.63 -31.64 -7.38
N ASN A 292 46.41 -32.76 -8.09
CA ASN A 292 47.36 -33.32 -9.06
C ASN A 292 46.90 -33.18 -10.53
N GLY A 293 45.75 -32.55 -10.80
CA GLY A 293 45.28 -32.22 -12.15
C GLY A 293 44.90 -33.40 -13.07
N SER A 294 44.86 -34.62 -12.56
CA SER A 294 44.75 -35.86 -13.35
C SER A 294 43.30 -36.32 -13.62
N ILE A 295 42.38 -35.41 -13.90
CA ILE A 295 41.02 -35.77 -14.34
C ILE A 295 41.04 -36.02 -15.86
N THR A 296 40.64 -37.22 -16.29
CA THR A 296 40.38 -37.49 -17.71
C THR A 296 38.96 -36.99 -18.05
N PRO A 297 38.80 -36.02 -18.97
CA PRO A 297 37.47 -35.54 -19.36
C PRO A 297 36.69 -36.64 -20.10
N THR A 298 35.36 -36.57 -20.06
CA THR A 298 34.49 -37.47 -20.84
C THR A 298 34.37 -37.00 -22.29
N ASP A 299 34.33 -37.94 -23.24
CA ASP A 299 34.05 -37.68 -24.66
C ASP A 299 32.64 -37.14 -24.93
N LYS A 300 31.71 -37.26 -23.96
CA LYS A 300 30.35 -36.73 -24.07
C LYS A 300 30.36 -35.21 -24.15
N LYS A 301 29.60 -34.64 -25.08
CA LYS A 301 29.50 -33.17 -25.23
C LYS A 301 28.67 -32.60 -24.09
N ILE A 302 29.19 -31.59 -23.42
CA ILE A 302 28.57 -30.98 -22.24
C ILE A 302 27.83 -29.71 -22.63
N GLY A 303 26.58 -29.58 -22.21
CA GLY A 303 25.81 -28.35 -22.26
C GLY A 303 25.80 -27.67 -20.89
N PHE A 304 25.77 -26.33 -20.84
CA PHE A 304 25.59 -25.59 -19.59
C PHE A 304 24.64 -24.40 -19.75
N LEU A 305 23.59 -24.37 -18.91
CA LEU A 305 22.52 -23.36 -18.95
C LEU A 305 22.52 -22.52 -17.67
N GLY A 306 22.73 -21.21 -17.81
CA GLY A 306 22.67 -20.25 -16.70
C GLY A 306 24.05 -19.88 -16.15
N LEU A 307 24.60 -18.79 -16.69
CA LEU A 307 25.90 -18.24 -16.25
C LEU A 307 25.68 -17.30 -15.06
N GLY A 308 25.21 -17.92 -13.97
CA GLY A 308 24.97 -17.30 -12.67
C GLY A 308 26.24 -17.20 -11.81
N LEU A 309 26.05 -16.85 -10.53
CA LEU A 309 27.14 -16.72 -9.56
C LEU A 309 27.95 -18.03 -9.39
N MET A 310 27.25 -19.17 -9.38
CA MET A 310 27.84 -20.51 -9.31
C MET A 310 28.20 -21.04 -10.72
N GLY A 311 27.25 -21.02 -11.65
CA GLY A 311 27.43 -21.52 -13.02
C GLY A 311 28.66 -20.96 -13.74
N SER A 312 29.06 -19.72 -13.45
CA SER A 312 30.30 -19.13 -13.94
C SER A 312 31.55 -19.95 -13.56
N GLY A 313 31.74 -20.24 -12.28
CA GLY A 313 32.92 -20.99 -11.80
C GLY A 313 32.90 -22.46 -12.25
N ILE A 314 31.71 -23.07 -12.25
CA ILE A 314 31.50 -24.45 -12.72
C ILE A 314 31.94 -24.59 -14.19
N VAL A 315 31.53 -23.66 -15.07
CA VAL A 315 31.89 -23.72 -16.50
C VAL A 315 33.38 -23.53 -16.72
N SER A 316 34.02 -22.52 -16.10
CA SER A 316 35.47 -22.34 -16.25
C SER A 316 36.26 -23.57 -15.78
N ASN A 317 35.80 -24.27 -14.74
CA ASN A 317 36.49 -25.48 -14.27
C ASN A 317 36.25 -26.70 -15.17
N LEU A 318 35.06 -26.85 -15.76
CA LEU A 318 34.83 -27.84 -16.82
C LEU A 318 35.74 -27.59 -18.04
N LEU A 319 35.92 -26.33 -18.45
CA LEU A 319 36.80 -25.95 -19.56
C LEU A 319 38.28 -26.19 -19.24
N LYS A 320 38.75 -25.79 -18.04
CA LYS A 320 40.14 -26.05 -17.57
C LYS A 320 40.50 -27.54 -17.56
N MET A 321 39.54 -28.40 -17.18
CA MET A 321 39.74 -29.86 -17.19
C MET A 321 39.48 -30.51 -18.57
N GLY A 322 39.36 -29.71 -19.64
CA GLY A 322 39.35 -30.19 -21.02
C GLY A 322 38.00 -30.68 -21.55
N HIS A 323 36.88 -30.44 -20.86
CA HIS A 323 35.56 -30.82 -21.37
C HIS A 323 35.12 -29.94 -22.54
N THR A 324 34.50 -30.55 -23.55
CA THR A 324 33.85 -29.79 -24.64
C THR A 324 32.51 -29.24 -24.15
N VAL A 325 32.49 -27.96 -23.74
CA VAL A 325 31.29 -27.28 -23.22
C VAL A 325 30.62 -26.39 -24.29
N THR A 326 29.29 -26.44 -24.35
CA THR A 326 28.44 -25.47 -25.05
C THR A 326 27.58 -24.71 -24.04
N VAL A 327 27.74 -23.39 -23.97
CA VAL A 327 27.09 -22.53 -22.97
C VAL A 327 25.87 -21.80 -23.55
N TRP A 328 24.89 -21.52 -22.69
CA TRP A 328 23.83 -20.55 -22.95
C TRP A 328 23.46 -19.79 -21.67
N ASN A 329 23.11 -18.52 -21.83
CA ASN A 329 22.54 -17.70 -20.76
C ASN A 329 21.55 -16.67 -21.34
N ARG A 330 20.48 -16.36 -20.60
CA ARG A 330 19.44 -15.40 -21.01
C ARG A 330 19.97 -13.99 -21.33
N THR A 331 21.09 -13.61 -20.71
CA THR A 331 21.88 -12.41 -21.07
C THR A 331 23.12 -12.89 -21.83
N ALA A 332 23.15 -12.68 -23.15
CA ALA A 332 24.16 -13.28 -24.04
C ALA A 332 25.59 -12.86 -23.69
N GLU A 333 25.80 -11.59 -23.33
CA GLU A 333 27.06 -10.96 -22.89
C GLU A 333 27.83 -11.75 -21.82
N LYS A 334 27.13 -12.56 -21.02
CA LYS A 334 27.78 -13.42 -20.02
C LYS A 334 28.54 -14.61 -20.61
N CYS A 335 28.26 -14.98 -21.85
CA CYS A 335 28.93 -16.09 -22.54
C CYS A 335 30.33 -15.69 -23.02
N ASP A 336 30.58 -14.41 -23.24
CA ASP A 336 31.74 -13.88 -23.96
C ASP A 336 33.09 -14.26 -23.29
N LEU A 337 33.12 -14.38 -21.96
CA LEU A 337 34.28 -14.86 -21.20
C LEU A 337 34.59 -16.33 -21.54
N PHE A 338 33.57 -17.19 -21.54
CA PHE A 338 33.74 -18.63 -21.76
C PHE A 338 34.02 -18.96 -23.22
N ILE A 339 33.56 -18.13 -24.17
CA ILE A 339 33.92 -18.25 -25.59
C ILE A 339 35.44 -18.01 -25.77
N GLN A 340 36.04 -17.12 -24.99
CA GLN A 340 37.51 -16.93 -24.96
C GLN A 340 38.22 -18.11 -24.28
N GLU A 341 37.60 -18.75 -23.28
CA GLU A 341 38.05 -20.03 -22.69
C GLU A 341 37.73 -21.27 -23.57
N GLY A 342 37.23 -21.09 -24.81
CA GLY A 342 37.02 -22.17 -25.78
C GLY A 342 35.62 -22.80 -25.81
N ALA A 343 34.67 -22.31 -25.01
CA ALA A 343 33.29 -22.78 -25.03
C ALA A 343 32.56 -22.43 -26.34
N ARG A 344 31.64 -23.30 -26.76
CA ARG A 344 30.72 -23.03 -27.87
C ARG A 344 29.50 -22.25 -27.37
N LEU A 345 28.98 -21.31 -28.17
CA LEU A 345 27.75 -20.59 -27.86
C LEU A 345 26.53 -21.30 -28.46
N GLY A 346 25.59 -21.72 -27.60
CA GLY A 346 24.23 -22.06 -28.02
C GLY A 346 23.33 -20.82 -28.04
N ARG A 347 22.35 -20.78 -28.95
CA ARG A 347 21.40 -19.66 -29.10
C ARG A 347 20.17 -19.83 -28.21
N THR A 348 19.74 -21.07 -27.97
CA THR A 348 18.59 -21.41 -27.11
C THR A 348 18.88 -22.65 -26.25
N PRO A 349 18.16 -22.84 -25.12
CA PRO A 349 18.23 -24.06 -24.32
C PRO A 349 17.95 -25.33 -25.14
N ALA A 350 16.95 -25.30 -26.02
CA ALA A 350 16.62 -26.41 -26.91
C ALA A 350 17.78 -26.77 -27.87
N GLU A 351 18.52 -25.77 -28.39
CA GLU A 351 19.67 -26.02 -29.25
C GLU A 351 20.80 -26.69 -28.47
N VAL A 352 21.18 -26.18 -27.29
CA VAL A 352 22.21 -26.77 -26.43
C VAL A 352 21.91 -28.23 -26.11
N VAL A 353 20.68 -28.52 -25.67
CA VAL A 353 20.23 -29.89 -25.31
C VAL A 353 20.17 -30.81 -26.54
N SER A 354 19.92 -30.25 -27.73
CA SER A 354 19.98 -31.00 -28.98
C SER A 354 21.42 -31.34 -29.40
N THR A 355 22.38 -30.43 -29.18
CA THR A 355 23.79 -30.59 -29.57
C THR A 355 24.63 -31.39 -28.56
N CYS A 356 24.34 -31.25 -27.27
CA CYS A 356 25.11 -31.84 -26.17
C CYS A 356 24.44 -33.10 -25.64
N ASP A 357 25.21 -34.02 -25.05
CA ASP A 357 24.73 -35.34 -24.62
C ASP A 357 24.29 -35.32 -23.15
N ILE A 358 25.01 -34.56 -22.33
CA ILE A 358 24.63 -34.18 -20.97
C ILE A 358 24.53 -32.65 -20.92
N THR A 359 23.42 -32.10 -20.43
CA THR A 359 23.25 -30.65 -20.24
C THR A 359 22.99 -30.34 -18.76
N PHE A 360 23.89 -29.57 -18.15
CA PHE A 360 23.72 -29.04 -16.80
C PHE A 360 22.94 -27.71 -16.82
N ALA A 361 22.19 -27.41 -15.76
CA ALA A 361 21.53 -26.13 -15.56
C ALA A 361 21.77 -25.59 -14.14
N CYS A 362 21.92 -24.26 -14.00
CA CYS A 362 22.08 -23.60 -12.70
C CYS A 362 21.38 -22.22 -12.72
N VAL A 363 20.11 -22.19 -12.31
CA VAL A 363 19.27 -20.98 -12.29
C VAL A 363 18.79 -20.61 -10.88
N SER A 364 18.13 -19.46 -10.74
CA SER A 364 17.95 -18.77 -9.44
C SER A 364 16.92 -19.39 -8.51
N ASP A 365 15.86 -19.99 -9.05
CA ASP A 365 14.63 -20.31 -8.32
C ASP A 365 13.73 -21.29 -9.11
N PRO A 366 12.71 -21.90 -8.47
CA PRO A 366 11.81 -22.85 -9.11
C PRO A 366 11.08 -22.32 -10.35
N LYS A 367 10.76 -21.01 -10.39
CA LYS A 367 10.10 -20.41 -11.55
C LYS A 367 11.08 -20.29 -12.72
N ALA A 368 12.32 -19.90 -12.46
CA ALA A 368 13.37 -19.88 -13.48
C ALA A 368 13.67 -21.28 -14.04
N ALA A 369 13.64 -22.33 -13.20
CA ALA A 369 13.82 -23.71 -13.66
C ALA A 369 12.66 -24.18 -14.56
N LYS A 370 11.40 -23.95 -14.14
CA LYS A 370 10.22 -24.29 -14.95
C LYS A 370 10.15 -23.49 -16.26
N ASP A 371 10.49 -22.20 -16.24
CA ASP A 371 10.59 -21.35 -17.44
C ASP A 371 11.67 -21.84 -18.42
N LEU A 372 12.85 -22.24 -17.90
CA LEU A 372 13.95 -22.79 -18.70
C LEU A 372 13.58 -24.12 -19.39
N VAL A 373 12.81 -24.98 -18.73
CA VAL A 373 12.46 -26.30 -19.26
C VAL A 373 11.20 -26.27 -20.14
N LEU A 374 10.12 -25.65 -19.67
CA LEU A 374 8.79 -25.68 -20.30
C LEU A 374 8.57 -24.52 -21.29
N GLY A 375 9.40 -23.47 -21.25
CA GLY A 375 9.24 -22.26 -22.05
C GLY A 375 9.45 -22.44 -23.57
N PRO A 376 9.17 -21.40 -24.36
CA PRO A 376 9.43 -21.40 -25.80
C PRO A 376 10.94 -21.54 -26.07
N SER A 377 11.32 -22.51 -26.90
CA SER A 377 12.73 -22.93 -27.09
C SER A 377 13.44 -23.43 -25.81
N GLY A 378 12.67 -23.81 -24.78
CA GLY A 378 13.17 -24.41 -23.54
C GLY A 378 13.69 -25.84 -23.70
N VAL A 379 14.34 -26.37 -22.65
CA VAL A 379 15.00 -27.70 -22.63
C VAL A 379 14.15 -28.81 -23.23
N LEU A 380 12.85 -28.86 -22.86
CA LEU A 380 11.93 -29.92 -23.27
C LEU A 380 11.74 -30.02 -24.80
N GLN A 381 12.05 -28.96 -25.54
CA GLN A 381 11.98 -28.94 -27.01
C GLN A 381 13.25 -29.52 -27.68
N GLY A 382 14.37 -29.62 -26.94
CA GLY A 382 15.61 -30.27 -27.39
C GLY A 382 15.76 -31.73 -26.96
N ILE A 383 15.04 -32.15 -25.91
CA ILE A 383 15.07 -33.53 -25.40
C ILE A 383 14.53 -34.53 -26.45
N ARG A 384 15.27 -35.63 -26.60
CA ARG A 384 14.94 -36.82 -27.38
C ARG A 384 15.57 -38.05 -26.71
N PRO A 385 15.20 -39.30 -27.09
CA PRO A 385 15.75 -40.52 -26.51
C PRO A 385 17.28 -40.48 -26.34
N GLY A 386 17.74 -40.73 -25.11
CA GLY A 386 19.16 -40.78 -24.73
C GLY A 386 19.81 -39.43 -24.38
N LYS A 387 19.12 -38.28 -24.54
CA LYS A 387 19.63 -36.99 -24.07
C LYS A 387 19.46 -36.82 -22.56
N CYS A 388 20.49 -36.31 -21.89
CA CYS A 388 20.56 -36.23 -20.44
C CYS A 388 20.51 -34.78 -19.96
N TYR A 389 19.75 -34.53 -18.90
CA TYR A 389 19.63 -33.21 -18.25
C TYR A 389 19.91 -33.32 -16.76
N VAL A 390 20.71 -32.39 -16.24
CA VAL A 390 21.16 -32.35 -14.85
C VAL A 390 20.85 -30.97 -14.26
N ASP A 391 19.84 -30.88 -13.39
CA ASP A 391 19.48 -29.59 -12.77
C ASP A 391 20.21 -29.38 -11.45
N MET A 392 21.09 -28.39 -11.40
CA MET A 392 21.89 -28.01 -10.24
C MET A 392 21.29 -26.82 -9.48
N SER A 393 20.07 -26.41 -9.82
CA SER A 393 19.37 -25.28 -9.21
C SER A 393 18.73 -25.67 -7.87
N THR A 394 18.95 -24.89 -6.81
CA THR A 394 18.27 -25.14 -5.52
C THR A 394 16.79 -24.78 -5.62
N VAL A 395 15.93 -25.80 -5.61
CA VAL A 395 14.46 -25.73 -5.77
C VAL A 395 13.77 -26.72 -4.82
N ASP A 396 12.43 -26.72 -4.80
CA ASP A 396 11.60 -27.69 -4.07
C ASP A 396 11.49 -29.07 -4.76
N ALA A 397 11.18 -30.09 -3.95
CA ALA A 397 11.03 -31.47 -4.39
C ALA A 397 9.92 -31.67 -5.44
N ASP A 398 8.81 -30.93 -5.32
CA ASP A 398 7.69 -30.98 -6.28
C ASP A 398 8.16 -30.49 -7.65
N THR A 399 8.96 -29.42 -7.69
CA THR A 399 9.55 -28.89 -8.93
C THR A 399 10.49 -29.86 -9.61
N VAL A 400 11.46 -30.48 -8.92
CA VAL A 400 12.31 -31.50 -9.58
C VAL A 400 11.52 -32.72 -10.02
N THR A 401 10.48 -33.12 -9.29
CA THR A 401 9.61 -34.25 -9.67
C THR A 401 8.83 -33.94 -10.96
N GLU A 402 8.24 -32.75 -11.07
CA GLU A 402 7.56 -32.27 -12.29
C GLU A 402 8.52 -32.22 -13.49
N LEU A 403 9.72 -31.65 -13.30
CA LEU A 403 10.72 -31.51 -14.35
C LEU A 403 11.28 -32.86 -14.81
N ALA A 404 11.54 -33.79 -13.88
CA ALA A 404 11.93 -35.16 -14.19
C ALA A 404 10.86 -35.87 -15.01
N GLN A 405 9.60 -35.79 -14.58
CA GLN A 405 8.47 -36.47 -15.24
C GLN A 405 8.33 -36.02 -16.71
N VAL A 406 8.38 -34.71 -16.99
CA VAL A 406 8.26 -34.21 -18.37
C VAL A 406 9.48 -34.57 -19.23
N ILE A 407 10.70 -34.53 -18.67
CA ILE A 407 11.92 -34.89 -19.41
C ILE A 407 11.94 -36.38 -19.76
N VAL A 408 11.61 -37.25 -18.81
CA VAL A 408 11.49 -38.71 -19.02
C VAL A 408 10.36 -39.04 -20.01
N SER A 409 9.25 -38.29 -20.00
CA SER A 409 8.16 -38.46 -21.00
C SER A 409 8.59 -38.20 -22.45
N ARG A 410 9.74 -37.54 -22.67
CA ARG A 410 10.35 -37.31 -23.99
C ARG A 410 11.52 -38.27 -24.28
N GLY A 411 11.73 -39.29 -23.44
CA GLY A 411 12.85 -40.23 -23.53
C GLY A 411 14.18 -39.67 -23.01
N GLY A 412 14.17 -38.52 -22.34
CA GLY A 412 15.35 -37.97 -21.70
C GLY A 412 15.67 -38.67 -20.37
N ARG A 413 16.93 -38.55 -19.94
CA ARG A 413 17.40 -38.97 -18.61
C ARG A 413 17.54 -37.75 -17.70
N PHE A 414 17.14 -37.87 -16.44
CA PHE A 414 17.13 -36.76 -15.48
C PHE A 414 17.91 -37.08 -14.21
N LEU A 415 18.66 -36.09 -13.73
CA LEU A 415 19.32 -36.08 -12.43
C LEU A 415 19.13 -34.69 -11.81
N GLU A 416 18.73 -34.60 -10.55
CA GLU A 416 18.98 -33.37 -9.78
C GLU A 416 20.38 -33.46 -9.17
N ALA A 417 21.13 -32.34 -9.19
CA ALA A 417 22.47 -32.25 -8.62
C ALA A 417 22.75 -30.87 -7.96
N PRO A 418 21.88 -30.35 -7.07
CA PRO A 418 22.12 -29.09 -6.37
C PRO A 418 23.46 -29.07 -5.60
N VAL A 419 24.10 -27.90 -5.56
CA VAL A 419 25.43 -27.69 -4.96
C VAL A 419 25.40 -26.84 -3.70
N SER A 420 26.11 -27.28 -2.66
CA SER A 420 26.41 -26.50 -1.47
C SER A 420 27.80 -25.89 -1.58
N GLY A 421 27.90 -24.60 -1.21
CA GLY A 421 29.09 -23.78 -1.38
C GLY A 421 28.74 -22.30 -1.62
N ASN A 422 29.71 -21.56 -2.14
CA ASN A 422 29.61 -20.13 -2.46
C ASN A 422 30.40 -19.82 -3.74
N GLN A 423 30.42 -18.56 -4.20
CA GLN A 423 31.15 -18.17 -5.41
C GLN A 423 32.62 -18.60 -5.40
N GLN A 424 33.33 -18.45 -4.27
CA GLN A 424 34.75 -18.78 -4.19
C GLN A 424 34.97 -20.29 -4.34
N LEU A 425 34.25 -21.11 -3.56
CA LEU A 425 34.28 -22.57 -3.69
C LEU A 425 33.86 -23.04 -5.10
N SER A 426 32.97 -22.30 -5.77
CA SER A 426 32.56 -22.57 -7.15
C SER A 426 33.64 -22.24 -8.18
N ASN A 427 34.48 -21.23 -7.93
CA ASN A 427 35.63 -20.89 -8.77
C ASN A 427 36.79 -21.86 -8.54
N ASP A 428 36.95 -22.35 -7.31
CA ASP A 428 38.06 -23.23 -6.90
C ASP A 428 37.79 -24.72 -7.17
N GLY A 429 36.59 -25.09 -7.62
CA GLY A 429 36.19 -26.48 -7.88
C GLY A 429 35.90 -27.28 -6.60
N MET A 430 35.58 -26.61 -5.50
CA MET A 430 35.50 -27.16 -4.14
C MET A 430 34.06 -27.28 -3.60
N LEU A 431 33.06 -27.33 -4.49
CA LEU A 431 31.65 -27.50 -4.13
C LEU A 431 31.34 -28.89 -3.54
N VAL A 432 30.29 -28.98 -2.73
CA VAL A 432 29.69 -30.26 -2.32
C VAL A 432 28.45 -30.50 -3.17
N ILE A 433 28.47 -31.56 -3.98
CA ILE A 433 27.39 -31.90 -4.91
C ILE A 433 26.46 -32.92 -4.25
N LEU A 434 25.17 -32.60 -4.14
CA LEU A 434 24.13 -33.52 -3.68
C LEU A 434 23.31 -33.95 -4.88
N ALA A 435 23.31 -35.22 -5.25
CA ALA A 435 22.67 -35.72 -6.48
C ALA A 435 21.62 -36.82 -6.22
N ALA A 436 20.56 -36.87 -7.03
CA ALA A 436 19.54 -37.92 -6.98
C ALA A 436 18.78 -38.05 -8.32
N GLY A 437 18.27 -39.25 -8.62
CA GLY A 437 17.63 -39.59 -9.90
C GLY A 437 18.32 -40.72 -10.64
N ASP A 438 18.62 -40.55 -11.93
CA ASP A 438 19.24 -41.58 -12.76
C ASP A 438 20.69 -41.88 -12.29
N ARG A 439 20.88 -43.04 -11.64
CA ARG A 439 22.17 -43.48 -11.09
C ARG A 439 23.25 -43.62 -12.16
N GLY A 440 22.90 -44.10 -13.35
CA GLY A 440 23.85 -44.20 -14.46
C GLY A 440 24.26 -42.82 -14.98
N LEU A 441 23.40 -41.81 -14.89
CA LEU A 441 23.70 -40.43 -15.29
C LEU A 441 24.59 -39.74 -14.25
N TYR A 442 24.40 -40.05 -12.96
CA TYR A 442 25.32 -39.64 -11.92
C TYR A 442 26.74 -40.19 -12.18
N GLU A 443 26.86 -41.45 -12.61
CA GLU A 443 28.13 -42.07 -12.97
C GLU A 443 28.71 -41.55 -14.29
N ASP A 444 27.87 -41.33 -15.33
CA ASP A 444 28.24 -40.67 -16.58
C ASP A 444 28.82 -39.25 -16.37
N CYS A 445 28.40 -38.57 -15.29
CA CYS A 445 28.84 -37.22 -14.91
C CYS A 445 30.13 -37.20 -14.04
N SER A 446 30.71 -38.35 -13.69
CA SER A 446 31.78 -38.45 -12.67
C SER A 446 32.94 -37.48 -12.87
N SER A 447 33.51 -37.38 -14.08
CA SER A 447 34.61 -36.43 -14.36
C SER A 447 34.17 -34.96 -14.31
N CYS A 448 32.94 -34.65 -14.70
CA CYS A 448 32.37 -33.31 -14.58
C CYS A 448 32.20 -32.91 -13.10
N PHE A 449 31.71 -33.82 -12.26
CA PHE A 449 31.58 -33.61 -10.83
C PHE A 449 32.93 -33.46 -10.12
N GLN A 450 33.94 -34.25 -10.50
CA GLN A 450 35.32 -34.08 -10.01
C GLN A 450 35.95 -32.74 -10.40
N ALA A 451 35.58 -32.17 -11.56
CA ALA A 451 36.10 -30.88 -12.01
C ALA A 451 35.48 -29.68 -11.28
N MET A 452 34.21 -29.78 -10.84
CA MET A 452 33.47 -28.66 -10.25
C MET A 452 33.29 -28.75 -8.73
N GLY A 453 33.49 -29.92 -8.12
CA GLY A 453 33.22 -30.15 -6.71
C GLY A 453 34.32 -30.92 -5.98
N LYS A 454 34.55 -30.56 -4.71
CA LYS A 454 35.40 -31.34 -3.81
C LYS A 454 34.85 -32.75 -3.67
N THR A 455 33.53 -32.93 -3.57
CA THR A 455 32.95 -34.26 -3.35
C THR A 455 31.50 -34.35 -3.85
N SER A 456 30.99 -35.57 -4.03
CA SER A 456 29.61 -35.79 -4.44
C SER A 456 28.94 -36.97 -3.72
N PHE A 457 27.67 -36.77 -3.38
CA PHE A 457 26.80 -37.75 -2.73
C PHE A 457 25.65 -38.13 -3.66
N PHE A 458 25.28 -39.40 -3.71
CA PHE A 458 24.07 -39.87 -4.38
C PHE A 458 23.02 -40.28 -3.34
N LEU A 459 21.83 -39.69 -3.44
CA LEU A 459 20.78 -39.69 -2.40
C LEU A 459 19.51 -40.44 -2.82
N GLY A 460 19.62 -41.33 -3.82
CA GLY A 460 18.53 -42.17 -4.31
C GLY A 460 17.62 -41.45 -5.31
N GLU A 461 16.32 -41.41 -5.01
CA GLU A 461 15.27 -40.93 -5.92
C GLU A 461 15.16 -39.40 -6.01
N VAL A 462 14.59 -38.92 -7.12
CA VAL A 462 14.35 -37.48 -7.37
C VAL A 462 13.52 -36.85 -6.25
N GLY A 463 13.92 -35.66 -5.83
CA GLY A 463 13.38 -34.92 -4.71
C GLY A 463 14.22 -35.07 -3.43
N ASN A 464 15.09 -36.07 -3.32
CA ASN A 464 15.92 -36.25 -2.12
C ASN A 464 17.10 -35.28 -2.03
N ALA A 465 17.72 -34.90 -3.15
CA ALA A 465 18.78 -33.90 -3.14
C ALA A 465 18.21 -32.48 -2.92
N ALA A 466 17.06 -32.14 -3.51
CA ALA A 466 16.30 -30.93 -3.18
C ALA A 466 15.99 -30.85 -1.68
N LYS A 467 15.41 -31.89 -1.07
CA LYS A 467 15.14 -31.94 0.38
C LYS A 467 16.41 -31.71 1.20
N MET A 468 17.49 -32.43 0.91
CA MET A 468 18.75 -32.33 1.65
C MET A 468 19.38 -30.93 1.51
N MET A 469 19.37 -30.35 0.31
CA MET A 469 19.89 -28.99 0.08
C MET A 469 19.10 -27.94 0.85
N LEU A 470 17.76 -28.05 0.86
CA LEU A 470 16.91 -27.13 1.62
C LEU A 470 17.16 -27.25 3.14
N ILE A 471 17.40 -28.46 3.67
CA ILE A 471 17.78 -28.66 5.07
C ILE A 471 19.15 -28.01 5.37
N VAL A 472 20.16 -28.22 4.53
CA VAL A 472 21.49 -27.62 4.68
C VAL A 472 21.42 -26.08 4.65
N ASN A 473 20.73 -25.51 3.67
CA ASN A 473 20.62 -24.06 3.54
C ASN A 473 19.70 -23.43 4.60
N MET A 474 18.73 -24.17 5.14
CA MET A 474 17.94 -23.76 6.32
C MET A 474 18.82 -23.60 7.57
N VAL A 475 19.71 -24.57 7.83
CA VAL A 475 20.68 -24.49 8.94
C VAL A 475 21.64 -23.32 8.73
N GLN A 476 22.20 -23.17 7.52
CA GLN A 476 23.12 -22.08 7.20
C GLN A 476 22.47 -20.69 7.34
N GLY A 477 21.23 -20.52 6.86
CA GLY A 477 20.48 -19.27 6.97
C GLY A 477 20.15 -18.92 8.43
N SER A 478 19.67 -19.89 9.20
CA SER A 478 19.37 -19.71 10.63
C SER A 478 20.64 -19.34 11.43
N PHE A 479 21.76 -20.01 11.15
CA PHE A 479 23.04 -19.73 11.82
C PHE A 479 23.57 -18.33 11.47
N MET A 480 23.43 -17.88 10.22
CA MET A 480 23.79 -16.51 9.81
C MET A 480 22.98 -15.45 10.57
N ALA A 481 21.67 -15.68 10.80
CA ALA A 481 20.85 -14.79 11.61
C ALA A 481 21.33 -14.74 13.07
N THR A 482 21.62 -15.88 13.69
CA THR A 482 22.18 -15.95 15.06
C THR A 482 23.54 -15.24 15.17
N ILE A 483 24.41 -15.35 14.16
CA ILE A 483 25.69 -14.62 14.10
C ILE A 483 25.46 -13.10 14.07
N ALA A 484 24.52 -12.62 13.25
CA ALA A 484 24.19 -11.20 13.16
C ALA A 484 23.57 -10.66 14.46
N GLU A 485 22.70 -11.42 15.12
CA GLU A 485 22.15 -11.08 16.44
C GLU A 485 23.26 -10.99 17.49
N GLY A 486 24.15 -12.00 17.58
CA GLY A 486 25.26 -12.02 18.54
C GLY A 486 26.22 -10.84 18.38
N LEU A 487 26.64 -10.54 17.14
CA LEU A 487 27.51 -9.40 16.84
C LEU A 487 26.84 -8.06 17.13
N THR A 488 25.55 -7.90 16.84
CA THR A 488 24.85 -6.62 17.11
C THR A 488 24.52 -6.44 18.59
N LEU A 489 24.18 -7.51 19.31
CA LEU A 489 24.00 -7.50 20.77
C LEU A 489 25.31 -7.14 21.50
N ALA A 490 26.44 -7.71 21.09
CA ALA A 490 27.76 -7.33 21.61
C ALA A 490 28.02 -5.82 21.42
N GLN A 491 27.81 -5.31 20.20
CA GLN A 491 28.00 -3.89 19.89
C GLN A 491 27.10 -2.95 20.70
N VAL A 492 25.84 -3.33 20.96
CA VAL A 492 24.88 -2.53 21.74
C VAL A 492 25.16 -2.62 23.25
N THR A 493 25.75 -3.72 23.73
CA THR A 493 26.20 -3.90 25.12
C THR A 493 27.64 -3.42 25.39
N GLY A 494 28.22 -2.68 24.43
CA GLY A 494 29.55 -2.08 24.57
C GLY A 494 30.73 -3.06 24.49
N GLN A 495 30.49 -4.28 24.01
CA GLN A 495 31.52 -5.31 23.84
C GLN A 495 32.16 -5.22 22.45
N SER A 496 33.41 -5.65 22.35
CA SER A 496 34.16 -5.71 21.09
C SER A 496 33.65 -6.85 20.21
N GLN A 497 33.16 -6.53 19.00
CA GLN A 497 32.74 -7.52 18.01
C GLN A 497 33.90 -8.42 17.56
N GLN A 498 35.12 -7.87 17.45
CA GLN A 498 36.33 -8.66 17.16
C GLN A 498 36.58 -9.68 18.28
N THR A 499 36.51 -9.25 19.54
CA THR A 499 36.77 -10.14 20.68
C THR A 499 35.70 -11.21 20.84
N LEU A 500 34.45 -10.95 20.43
CA LEU A 500 33.43 -12.00 20.31
C LEU A 500 33.83 -13.04 19.24
N LEU A 501 34.27 -12.60 18.06
CA LEU A 501 34.78 -13.51 17.02
C LEU A 501 35.98 -14.34 17.54
N ASP A 502 36.95 -13.69 18.17
CA ASP A 502 38.14 -14.35 18.73
C ASP A 502 37.74 -15.47 19.72
N ILE A 503 36.77 -15.19 20.60
CA ILE A 503 36.24 -16.17 21.57
C ILE A 503 35.50 -17.32 20.86
N LEU A 504 34.65 -17.03 19.88
CA LEU A 504 33.90 -18.07 19.17
C LEU A 504 34.81 -18.98 18.33
N ASN A 505 35.88 -18.43 17.77
CA ASN A 505 36.91 -19.19 17.03
C ASN A 505 37.79 -20.08 17.93
N GLN A 506 37.83 -19.85 19.25
CA GLN A 506 38.41 -20.80 20.23
C GLN A 506 37.39 -21.82 20.76
N GLY A 507 36.10 -21.66 20.43
CA GLY A 507 35.00 -22.50 20.92
C GLY A 507 34.59 -23.63 19.95
N GLN A 508 33.67 -24.48 20.41
CA GLN A 508 33.12 -25.60 19.63
C GLN A 508 32.29 -25.19 18.39
N LEU A 509 32.04 -23.88 18.19
CA LEU A 509 31.34 -23.32 17.03
C LEU A 509 32.29 -22.78 15.94
N ALA A 510 33.61 -22.87 16.16
CA ALA A 510 34.63 -22.44 15.22
C ALA A 510 34.45 -23.12 13.85
N SER A 511 34.25 -22.32 12.82
CA SER A 511 33.99 -22.79 11.45
C SER A 511 34.36 -21.72 10.43
N ILE A 512 34.77 -22.15 9.23
CA ILE A 512 35.15 -21.25 8.13
C ILE A 512 33.99 -20.30 7.77
N PHE A 513 32.74 -20.77 7.86
CA PHE A 513 31.56 -19.94 7.64
C PHE A 513 31.42 -18.83 8.69
N LEU A 514 31.53 -19.16 9.97
CA LEU A 514 31.47 -18.19 11.07
C LEU A 514 32.56 -17.12 10.89
N ASP A 515 33.81 -17.55 10.75
CA ASP A 515 34.96 -16.65 10.71
C ASP A 515 34.89 -15.68 9.52
N GLN A 516 34.71 -16.22 8.30
CA GLN A 516 34.63 -15.40 7.09
C GLN A 516 33.46 -14.41 7.13
N LYS A 517 32.30 -14.79 7.68
CA LYS A 517 31.12 -13.89 7.72
C LYS A 517 31.21 -12.85 8.83
N CYS A 518 31.79 -13.18 9.98
CA CYS A 518 32.14 -12.18 11.00
C CYS A 518 33.17 -11.17 10.47
N GLN A 519 34.25 -11.62 9.82
CA GLN A 519 35.24 -10.73 9.20
C GLN A 519 34.62 -9.80 8.14
N ASN A 520 33.75 -10.34 7.27
CA ASN A 520 33.03 -9.53 6.28
C ASN A 520 32.16 -8.44 6.94
N ILE A 521 31.46 -8.76 8.05
CA ILE A 521 30.66 -7.79 8.82
C ILE A 521 31.55 -6.72 9.46
N LEU A 522 32.65 -7.12 10.12
CA LEU A 522 33.62 -6.22 10.77
C LEU A 522 34.26 -5.23 9.79
N GLN A 523 34.49 -5.66 8.55
CA GLN A 523 35.03 -4.83 7.46
C GLN A 523 33.95 -4.01 6.73
N GLY A 524 32.66 -4.22 7.01
CA GLY A 524 31.55 -3.66 6.23
C GLY A 524 31.47 -4.16 4.78
N ASN A 525 32.12 -5.29 4.48
CA ASN A 525 32.26 -5.85 3.13
C ASN A 525 31.09 -6.81 2.82
N PHE A 526 30.06 -6.29 2.17
CA PHE A 526 28.87 -7.04 1.76
C PHE A 526 28.88 -7.46 0.28
N LYS A 527 30.06 -7.75 -0.29
CA LYS A 527 30.17 -8.36 -1.62
C LYS A 527 29.47 -9.74 -1.61
N PRO A 528 28.64 -10.08 -2.62
CA PRO A 528 27.79 -11.27 -2.55
C PRO A 528 28.51 -12.56 -2.97
N ASP A 529 29.14 -13.26 -2.02
CA ASP A 529 29.63 -14.64 -2.22
C ASP A 529 28.47 -15.64 -2.40
N PHE A 530 27.32 -15.31 -1.80
CA PHE A 530 26.00 -15.91 -2.00
C PHE A 530 24.96 -14.80 -1.82
N TYR A 531 23.87 -14.81 -2.58
CA TYR A 531 22.89 -13.71 -2.53
C TYR A 531 21.87 -13.89 -1.39
N LEU A 532 21.58 -12.80 -0.66
CA LEU A 532 20.55 -12.75 0.38
C LEU A 532 19.19 -13.28 -0.13
N LYS A 533 18.74 -12.79 -1.29
CA LYS A 533 17.52 -13.28 -1.99
C LYS A 533 17.51 -14.78 -2.32
N TYR A 534 18.65 -15.48 -2.28
CA TYR A 534 18.71 -16.93 -2.45
C TYR A 534 18.59 -17.65 -1.11
N ILE A 535 19.22 -17.17 -0.02
CA ILE A 535 19.03 -17.77 1.32
C ILE A 535 17.60 -17.54 1.83
N GLN A 536 16.99 -16.37 1.58
CA GLN A 536 15.56 -16.13 1.79
C GLN A 536 14.69 -17.15 1.04
N LYS A 537 14.96 -17.35 -0.24
CA LYS A 537 14.23 -18.29 -1.10
C LYS A 537 14.41 -19.73 -0.62
N ASP A 538 15.61 -20.13 -0.19
CA ASP A 538 15.88 -21.46 0.37
C ASP A 538 15.16 -21.67 1.71
N LEU A 539 15.24 -20.70 2.64
CA LEU A 539 14.51 -20.72 3.91
C LEU A 539 12.99 -20.85 3.70
N ARG A 540 12.40 -20.06 2.79
CA ARG A 540 10.98 -20.13 2.44
C ARG A 540 10.57 -21.49 1.86
N LEU A 541 11.44 -22.14 1.07
CA LEU A 541 11.19 -23.48 0.55
C LEU A 541 11.39 -24.56 1.62
N ALA A 542 12.33 -24.39 2.54
CA ALA A 542 12.53 -25.29 3.69
C ALA A 542 11.38 -25.21 4.71
N ILE A 543 10.79 -24.03 4.92
CA ILE A 543 9.56 -23.87 5.71
C ILE A 543 8.39 -24.61 5.03
N ALA A 544 8.21 -24.44 3.71
CA ALA A 544 7.18 -25.17 2.96
C ALA A 544 7.37 -26.70 2.98
N LEU A 545 8.62 -27.17 3.00
CA LEU A 545 8.97 -28.59 3.22
C LEU A 545 8.60 -29.05 4.64
N GLY A 546 8.81 -28.20 5.66
CA GLY A 546 8.34 -28.45 7.02
C GLY A 546 6.82 -28.55 7.11
N ASP A 547 6.10 -27.61 6.50
CA ASP A 547 4.64 -27.60 6.42
C ASP A 547 4.10 -28.88 5.75
N SER A 548 4.67 -29.32 4.61
CA SER A 548 4.18 -30.49 3.87
C SER A 548 4.30 -31.81 4.64
N VAL A 549 5.26 -31.92 5.57
CA VAL A 549 5.42 -33.07 6.47
C VAL A 549 4.90 -32.83 7.89
N ASN A 550 4.21 -31.71 8.13
CA ASN A 550 3.69 -31.27 9.44
C ASN A 550 4.77 -31.19 10.54
N HIS A 551 5.97 -30.73 10.20
CA HIS A 551 7.10 -30.52 11.11
C HIS A 551 7.35 -29.02 11.35
N PRO A 552 7.11 -28.48 12.56
CA PRO A 552 7.34 -27.07 12.86
C PRO A 552 8.82 -26.67 12.77
N THR A 553 9.11 -25.59 12.03
CA THR A 553 10.47 -25.07 11.79
C THR A 553 10.68 -23.64 12.35
N PRO A 554 10.39 -23.37 13.64
CA PRO A 554 10.26 -22.01 14.18
C PRO A 554 11.53 -21.14 14.03
N MET A 555 12.73 -21.72 14.14
CA MET A 555 13.99 -20.99 13.96
C MET A 555 14.18 -20.52 12.51
N ALA A 556 13.78 -21.34 11.53
CA ALA A 556 13.82 -20.99 10.11
C ALA A 556 12.75 -19.93 9.76
N ALA A 557 11.56 -20.04 10.36
CA ALA A 557 10.50 -19.04 10.21
C ALA A 557 10.97 -17.65 10.69
N ALA A 558 11.55 -17.57 11.90
CA ALA A 558 12.10 -16.32 12.44
C ALA A 558 13.19 -15.72 11.54
N ALA A 559 14.16 -16.54 11.09
CA ALA A 559 15.21 -16.09 10.18
C ALA A 559 14.68 -15.60 8.81
N ASN A 560 13.69 -16.30 8.25
CA ASN A 560 13.04 -15.92 6.99
C ASN A 560 12.26 -14.60 7.10
N GLU A 561 11.61 -14.37 8.25
CA GLU A 561 10.70 -13.23 8.43
C GLU A 561 11.42 -11.89 8.58
N GLU A 562 12.64 -11.85 9.13
CA GLU A 562 13.45 -10.63 9.10
C GLU A 562 13.75 -10.20 7.66
N GLU A 563 14.14 -11.15 6.80
CA GLU A 563 14.45 -10.88 5.38
C GLU A 563 13.19 -10.58 4.56
N GLU A 564 12.08 -11.33 4.72
CA GLU A 564 10.81 -11.05 4.03
C GLU A 564 10.24 -9.67 4.41
N PHE A 565 10.33 -9.28 5.69
CA PHE A 565 9.86 -7.97 6.16
C PHE A 565 10.72 -6.82 5.61
N LYS A 566 12.04 -7.01 5.57
CA LYS A 566 12.98 -6.05 4.99
C LYS A 566 12.75 -5.88 3.48
N TRP A 567 12.55 -6.97 2.74
CA TRP A 567 12.21 -6.94 1.32
C TRP A 567 10.85 -6.26 1.08
N LEU A 568 9.82 -6.59 1.86
CA LEU A 568 8.49 -5.97 1.77
C LEU A 568 8.59 -4.44 1.91
N LEU A 569 9.36 -3.95 2.88
CA LEU A 569 9.55 -2.53 3.14
C LEU A 569 10.43 -1.77 2.13
N GLN A 570 11.23 -2.48 1.32
CA GLN A 570 12.20 -1.87 0.38
C GLN A 570 11.82 -2.01 -1.10
N GLU A 571 11.08 -3.06 -1.48
CA GLU A 571 10.75 -3.37 -2.88
C GLU A 571 9.23 -3.35 -3.12
N GLU A 572 8.48 -4.22 -2.44
CA GLU A 572 7.03 -4.37 -2.71
C GLU A 572 6.22 -3.14 -2.30
N VAL A 573 6.52 -2.51 -1.15
CA VAL A 573 5.88 -1.25 -0.75
C VAL A 573 6.09 -0.19 -1.84
N HIS A 574 7.30 0.00 -2.36
CA HIS A 574 7.59 1.01 -3.39
C HIS A 574 7.05 0.63 -4.77
N ALA A 575 6.88 -0.66 -5.08
CA ALA A 575 6.17 -1.11 -6.28
C ALA A 575 4.67 -0.74 -6.21
N VAL A 576 4.00 -1.05 -5.09
CA VAL A 576 2.58 -0.70 -4.89
C VAL A 576 2.37 0.81 -4.79
N LEU A 577 3.29 1.56 -4.17
CA LEU A 577 3.22 3.02 -4.12
C LEU A 577 3.33 3.67 -5.51
N ARG A 578 4.20 3.16 -6.40
CA ARG A 578 4.28 3.59 -7.81
C ARG A 578 2.97 3.31 -8.54
N GLN A 579 2.46 2.08 -8.46
CA GLN A 579 1.18 1.69 -9.08
C GLN A 579 0.00 2.56 -8.58
N LEU A 580 -0.06 2.85 -7.27
CA LEU A 580 -1.05 3.75 -6.68
C LEU A 580 -0.89 5.19 -7.18
N GLN A 581 0.33 5.72 -7.25
CA GLN A 581 0.57 7.06 -7.80
C GLN A 581 0.05 7.17 -9.24
N ASP A 582 0.33 6.18 -10.09
CA ASP A 582 -0.01 6.26 -11.52
C ASP A 582 -1.52 6.12 -11.77
N ILE A 583 -2.19 5.20 -11.06
CA ILE A 583 -3.66 5.09 -11.08
C ILE A 583 -4.31 6.39 -10.59
N LEU A 584 -3.77 7.04 -9.56
CA LEU A 584 -4.35 8.27 -9.02
C LEU A 584 -4.03 9.51 -9.85
N LYS A 585 -2.86 9.58 -10.52
CA LYS A 585 -2.57 10.59 -11.56
C LYS A 585 -3.62 10.50 -12.67
N GLU A 586 -3.83 9.30 -13.23
CA GLU A 586 -4.83 9.07 -14.29
C GLU A 586 -6.25 9.42 -13.82
N ALA A 587 -6.64 8.98 -12.62
CA ALA A 587 -7.92 9.37 -12.02
C ALA A 587 -8.07 10.89 -11.88
N SER A 588 -7.00 11.61 -11.48
CA SER A 588 -7.01 13.07 -11.40
C SER A 588 -7.11 13.74 -12.78
N HIS A 589 -6.47 13.18 -13.82
CA HIS A 589 -6.62 13.66 -15.20
C HIS A 589 -8.07 13.58 -15.69
N ARG A 590 -8.86 12.57 -15.27
CA ARG A 590 -10.31 12.53 -15.56
C ARG A 590 -11.10 13.69 -14.94
N PHE A 591 -10.62 14.31 -13.85
CA PHE A 591 -11.20 15.54 -13.27
C PHE A 591 -10.57 16.84 -13.80
N ALA A 592 -9.58 16.76 -14.68
CA ALA A 592 -8.78 17.89 -15.15
C ALA A 592 -8.67 17.87 -16.68
N LEU A 593 -9.66 18.48 -17.35
CA LEU A 593 -9.57 18.81 -18.77
C LEU A 593 -8.26 19.60 -19.03
N PRO A 594 -7.54 19.30 -20.13
CA PRO A 594 -6.21 19.86 -20.38
C PRO A 594 -6.28 21.38 -20.52
N THR A 595 -5.62 22.08 -19.60
CA THR A 595 -5.40 23.53 -19.68
C THR A 595 -4.44 23.86 -20.81
N SER A 596 -4.66 25.00 -21.46
CA SER A 596 -3.93 25.48 -22.65
C SER A 596 -2.40 25.31 -22.55
N GLY A 597 -1.83 24.57 -23.50
CA GLY A 597 -0.39 24.34 -23.63
C GLY A 597 -0.02 23.63 -24.94
N SER A 598 -0.89 22.73 -25.42
CA SER A 598 -0.88 22.21 -26.79
C SER A 598 -2.25 22.45 -27.44
N GLY A 599 -2.30 22.51 -28.78
CA GLY A 599 -3.44 22.98 -29.58
C GLY A 599 -4.64 22.04 -29.69
N GLY A 600 -5.03 21.36 -28.61
CA GLY A 600 -6.26 20.55 -28.56
C GLY A 600 -7.48 21.40 -28.19
N ALA A 601 -8.59 21.22 -28.91
CA ALA A 601 -9.86 21.87 -28.55
C ALA A 601 -10.38 21.35 -27.20
N VAL A 602 -10.98 22.24 -26.40
CA VAL A 602 -11.57 21.87 -25.10
C VAL A 602 -12.70 20.85 -25.31
N LYS A 603 -12.52 19.64 -24.78
CA LYS A 603 -13.47 18.53 -24.94
C LYS A 603 -14.71 18.75 -24.06
N GLN A 604 -15.65 19.55 -24.57
CA GLN A 604 -17.00 19.69 -24.02
C GLN A 604 -17.80 18.42 -24.32
N GLU A 605 -18.43 17.83 -23.30
CA GLU A 605 -19.26 16.64 -23.44
C GLU A 605 -20.74 17.00 -23.22
N ASN A 606 -21.55 16.74 -24.25
CA ASN A 606 -22.98 17.06 -24.28
C ASN A 606 -23.80 15.83 -23.89
N PHE A 607 -24.49 15.90 -22.77
CA PHE A 607 -25.33 14.85 -22.22
C PHE A 607 -26.80 15.15 -22.52
N VAL A 608 -27.51 14.21 -23.13
CA VAL A 608 -28.97 14.27 -23.28
C VAL A 608 -29.61 13.44 -22.16
N LEU A 609 -30.54 14.04 -21.44
CA LEU A 609 -31.29 13.44 -20.34
C LEU A 609 -32.78 13.46 -20.71
N SER A 610 -33.42 12.31 -20.91
CA SER A 610 -34.85 12.23 -21.23
C SER A 610 -35.53 11.07 -20.49
N THR A 611 -36.86 10.99 -20.57
CA THR A 611 -37.63 9.90 -19.96
C THR A 611 -37.89 8.77 -20.95
N SER A 612 -37.78 7.52 -20.49
CA SER A 612 -38.13 6.34 -21.31
C SER A 612 -39.64 6.15 -21.39
N GLY A 613 -40.35 7.09 -22.05
CA GLY A 613 -41.81 7.09 -22.12
C GLY A 613 -42.38 8.33 -22.82
N THR A 614 -43.55 8.79 -22.36
CA THR A 614 -44.15 10.05 -22.81
C THR A 614 -43.33 11.23 -22.30
N ASP A 615 -42.45 11.77 -23.14
CA ASP A 615 -41.41 12.72 -22.73
C ASP A 615 -42.00 14.01 -22.12
N GLN A 616 -41.96 14.11 -20.78
CA GLN A 616 -42.41 15.28 -20.02
C GLN A 616 -41.26 16.23 -19.68
N VAL A 617 -40.03 15.72 -19.53
CA VAL A 617 -38.81 16.52 -19.34
C VAL A 617 -37.70 16.00 -20.22
N LYS A 618 -37.06 16.89 -20.97
CA LYS A 618 -35.84 16.65 -21.72
C LYS A 618 -34.80 17.72 -21.40
N GLY A 619 -33.66 17.30 -20.88
CA GLY A 619 -32.47 18.14 -20.68
C GLY A 619 -31.40 17.87 -21.75
N VAL A 620 -30.70 18.90 -22.18
CA VAL A 620 -29.41 18.80 -22.88
C VAL A 620 -28.39 19.62 -22.09
N MET A 621 -27.28 19.02 -21.69
CA MET A 621 -26.38 19.59 -20.68
C MET A 621 -24.91 19.42 -21.08
N THR A 622 -24.16 20.51 -21.11
CA THR A 622 -22.74 20.52 -21.47
C THR A 622 -21.88 20.61 -20.21
N LEU A 623 -21.19 19.52 -19.87
CA LEU A 623 -20.32 19.43 -18.69
C LEU A 623 -18.86 19.63 -19.08
N GLN A 624 -18.19 20.58 -18.43
CA GLN A 624 -16.79 20.92 -18.62
C GLN A 624 -16.05 20.80 -17.28
N GLY A 625 -15.58 19.58 -16.96
CA GLY A 625 -14.89 19.29 -15.70
C GLY A 625 -15.83 19.36 -14.49
N ASP A 626 -15.66 20.37 -13.63
CA ASP A 626 -16.52 20.61 -12.46
C ASP A 626 -17.67 21.60 -12.70
N ALA A 627 -17.82 22.12 -13.92
CA ALA A 627 -18.83 23.13 -14.26
C ALA A 627 -19.78 22.68 -15.39
N LEU A 628 -21.08 22.90 -15.20
CA LEU A 628 -22.07 22.89 -16.27
C LEU A 628 -22.04 24.26 -16.97
N CYS A 629 -21.65 24.27 -18.24
CA CYS A 629 -21.50 25.49 -19.04
C CYS A 629 -22.76 25.81 -19.87
N GLN A 630 -23.54 24.81 -20.23
CA GLN A 630 -24.84 24.95 -20.89
C GLN A 630 -25.81 23.94 -20.28
N ALA A 631 -27.09 24.30 -20.18
CA ALA A 631 -28.16 23.42 -19.74
C ALA A 631 -29.50 23.90 -20.33
N ASP A 632 -29.98 23.18 -21.33
CA ASP A 632 -31.25 23.44 -22.01
C ASP A 632 -32.31 22.48 -21.46
N VAL A 633 -33.29 23.00 -20.75
CA VAL A 633 -34.36 22.23 -20.11
C VAL A 633 -35.67 22.51 -20.82
N THR A 634 -36.23 21.46 -21.42
CA THR A 634 -37.56 21.48 -22.05
C THR A 634 -38.54 20.70 -21.17
N LEU A 635 -39.62 21.36 -20.76
CA LEU A 635 -40.65 20.83 -19.86
C LEU A 635 -42.01 20.90 -20.56
N LYS A 636 -42.76 19.79 -20.55
CA LYS A 636 -44.13 19.71 -21.07
C LYS A 636 -45.13 19.74 -19.91
N MET A 637 -46.03 20.71 -19.90
CA MET A 637 -46.97 20.92 -18.80
C MET A 637 -48.18 19.98 -18.88
N PRO A 638 -48.47 19.16 -17.84
CA PRO A 638 -49.55 18.16 -17.91
C PRO A 638 -50.96 18.73 -18.13
N ARG A 639 -51.26 19.90 -17.55
CA ARG A 639 -52.62 20.47 -17.52
C ARG A 639 -53.03 21.13 -18.85
N ASN A 640 -52.07 21.77 -19.53
CA ASN A 640 -52.33 22.63 -20.70
C ASN A 640 -51.62 22.14 -21.97
N ASN A 641 -50.89 21.01 -21.91
CA ASN A 641 -50.07 20.45 -23.01
C ASN A 641 -48.96 21.40 -23.55
N GLN A 642 -48.76 22.56 -22.93
CA GLN A 642 -47.80 23.59 -23.30
C GLN A 642 -46.36 23.11 -23.11
N LEU A 643 -45.49 23.37 -24.10
CA LEU A 643 -44.04 23.28 -23.94
C LEU A 643 -43.48 24.57 -23.36
N LEU A 644 -42.60 24.44 -22.36
CA LEU A 644 -41.72 25.49 -21.86
C LEU A 644 -40.27 25.07 -22.14
N HIS A 645 -39.43 26.04 -22.48
CA HIS A 645 -38.02 25.83 -22.79
C HIS A 645 -37.18 26.89 -22.07
N PHE A 646 -36.10 26.46 -21.41
CA PHE A 646 -35.25 27.29 -20.58
C PHE A 646 -33.78 26.92 -20.85
N ALA A 647 -32.98 27.86 -21.34
CA ALA A 647 -31.54 27.66 -21.58
C ALA A 647 -30.70 28.40 -20.54
N PHE A 648 -29.50 27.90 -20.22
CA PHE A 648 -28.52 28.70 -19.46
C PHE A 648 -28.11 29.95 -20.24
N ARG A 649 -27.97 31.07 -19.53
CA ARG A 649 -27.34 32.29 -20.07
C ARG A 649 -25.89 32.01 -20.46
N GLU A 650 -25.49 32.53 -21.62
CA GLU A 650 -24.12 32.41 -22.16
C GLU A 650 -23.02 32.89 -21.17
N ASP A 651 -23.36 33.84 -20.28
CA ASP A 651 -22.44 34.40 -19.28
C ASP A 651 -22.46 33.67 -17.92
N LYS A 652 -23.02 32.45 -17.83
CA LYS A 652 -23.25 31.73 -16.56
C LYS A 652 -22.90 30.24 -16.63
N GLN A 653 -22.15 29.77 -15.63
CA GLN A 653 -21.80 28.36 -15.42
C GLN A 653 -22.15 27.92 -13.98
N TRP A 654 -22.59 26.67 -13.78
CA TRP A 654 -22.95 26.12 -12.48
C TRP A 654 -21.95 25.07 -12.02
N LYS A 655 -21.34 25.24 -10.84
CA LYS A 655 -20.32 24.32 -10.34
C LYS A 655 -20.92 23.15 -9.54
N LEU A 656 -20.60 21.93 -9.94
CA LEU A 656 -20.98 20.71 -9.25
C LEU A 656 -19.96 20.41 -8.14
N GLN A 657 -20.21 20.95 -6.94
CA GLN A 657 -19.31 20.84 -5.78
C GLN A 657 -18.88 19.41 -5.46
N GLN A 658 -19.73 18.41 -5.75
CA GLN A 658 -19.38 16.98 -5.61
C GLN A 658 -18.15 16.56 -6.42
N ILE A 659 -18.05 17.04 -7.67
CA ILE A 659 -16.92 16.76 -8.56
C ILE A 659 -15.66 17.47 -8.07
N GLN A 660 -15.79 18.73 -7.67
CA GLN A 660 -14.69 19.52 -7.12
C GLN A 660 -14.14 18.90 -5.82
N ASP A 661 -15.00 18.50 -4.89
CA ASP A 661 -14.60 17.84 -3.64
C ASP A 661 -13.97 16.47 -3.90
N ALA A 662 -14.49 15.69 -4.86
CA ALA A 662 -13.87 14.42 -5.26
C ALA A 662 -12.45 14.63 -5.79
N ARG A 663 -12.24 15.56 -6.72
CA ARG A 663 -10.90 15.93 -7.23
C ARG A 663 -9.97 16.39 -6.10
N ASN A 664 -10.47 17.21 -5.17
CA ASN A 664 -9.67 17.70 -4.04
C ASN A 664 -9.18 16.54 -3.14
N HIS A 665 -10.04 15.54 -2.88
CA HIS A 665 -9.65 14.35 -2.13
C HIS A 665 -8.67 13.45 -2.89
N VAL A 666 -8.79 13.30 -4.20
CA VAL A 666 -7.80 12.59 -5.05
C VAL A 666 -6.44 13.27 -4.99
N ASN A 667 -6.40 14.59 -5.18
CA ASN A 667 -5.15 15.36 -5.10
C ASN A 667 -4.51 15.28 -3.70
N GLN A 668 -5.32 15.23 -2.64
CA GLN A 668 -4.82 15.01 -1.28
C GLN A 668 -4.25 13.60 -1.09
N ALA A 669 -4.78 12.58 -1.77
CA ALA A 669 -4.22 11.22 -1.78
C ALA A 669 -2.89 11.18 -2.55
N ILE A 670 -2.80 11.82 -3.73
CA ILE A 670 -1.56 11.95 -4.49
C ILE A 670 -0.46 12.64 -3.65
N TYR A 671 -0.79 13.74 -2.96
CA TYR A 671 0.16 14.43 -2.09
C TYR A 671 0.69 13.56 -0.94
N LEU A 672 -0.12 12.66 -0.38
CA LEU A 672 0.33 11.71 0.65
C LEU A 672 1.33 10.67 0.12
N LEU A 673 1.30 10.38 -1.19
CA LEU A 673 2.21 9.46 -1.87
C LEU A 673 3.47 10.17 -2.40
N MET A 674 3.34 11.40 -2.93
CA MET A 674 4.46 12.18 -3.50
C MET A 674 5.58 12.46 -2.48
N ASN A 675 5.25 12.61 -1.20
CA ASN A 675 6.23 12.83 -0.13
C ASN A 675 7.01 11.55 0.27
N ARG A 676 6.77 10.42 -0.41
CA ARG A 676 7.36 9.10 -0.12
C ARG A 676 7.69 8.35 -1.41
N ASP A 677 8.59 8.97 -2.18
CA ASP A 677 9.12 8.44 -3.44
C ASP A 677 10.13 7.29 -3.23
N VAL A 678 10.71 6.75 -4.31
CA VAL A 678 11.63 5.59 -4.31
C VAL A 678 12.75 5.70 -3.26
N ASN A 679 13.25 6.91 -2.99
CA ASN A 679 14.32 7.15 -2.01
C ASN A 679 13.88 7.08 -0.53
N TYR A 680 12.57 6.92 -0.25
CA TYR A 680 12.04 6.93 1.12
C TYR A 680 12.17 5.54 1.79
N GLN A 681 13.09 5.40 2.74
CA GLN A 681 13.25 4.16 3.51
C GLN A 681 12.21 4.06 4.63
N PHE A 682 11.19 3.21 4.43
CA PHE A 682 10.25 2.84 5.50
C PHE A 682 10.96 2.04 6.58
N LYS A 683 10.80 2.43 7.85
CA LYS A 683 11.48 1.76 8.97
C LYS A 683 10.61 0.74 9.70
N THR A 684 9.29 0.80 9.53
CA THR A 684 8.35 -0.13 10.19
C THR A 684 7.10 -0.35 9.34
N GLY A 685 6.51 -1.55 9.42
CA GLY A 685 5.19 -1.81 8.85
C GLY A 685 4.09 -0.87 9.39
N LEU A 686 4.20 -0.40 10.64
CA LEU A 686 3.27 0.57 11.22
C LEU A 686 3.25 1.92 10.46
N GLU A 687 4.37 2.31 9.86
CA GLU A 687 4.46 3.50 9.01
C GLU A 687 3.70 3.33 7.70
N VAL A 688 3.84 2.16 7.06
CA VAL A 688 3.11 1.78 5.85
C VAL A 688 1.61 1.70 6.12
N LEU A 689 1.19 1.06 7.22
CA LEU A 689 -0.22 0.99 7.61
C LEU A 689 -0.83 2.39 7.79
N LYS A 690 -0.14 3.30 8.49
CA LYS A 690 -0.58 4.70 8.66
C LYS A 690 -0.69 5.47 7.35
N LEU A 691 0.22 5.24 6.40
CA LEU A 691 0.14 5.82 5.05
C LEU A 691 -1.08 5.29 4.30
N MET A 692 -1.27 3.97 4.27
CA MET A 692 -2.39 3.33 3.58
C MET A 692 -3.73 3.77 4.18
N ASP A 693 -3.87 3.83 5.51
CA ASP A 693 -5.09 4.35 6.16
C ASP A 693 -5.39 5.81 5.77
N ALA A 694 -4.35 6.67 5.70
CA ALA A 694 -4.52 8.06 5.29
C ALA A 694 -4.95 8.18 3.81
N VAL A 695 -4.37 7.38 2.91
CA VAL A 695 -4.74 7.33 1.48
C VAL A 695 -6.16 6.77 1.31
N MET A 696 -6.47 5.62 1.91
CA MET A 696 -7.81 4.99 1.86
C MET A 696 -8.90 5.92 2.40
N LEU A 697 -8.61 6.71 3.43
CA LEU A 697 -9.54 7.71 3.97
C LEU A 697 -9.87 8.80 2.95
N GLN A 698 -8.89 9.30 2.18
CA GLN A 698 -9.15 10.30 1.13
C GLN A 698 -9.89 9.67 -0.06
N LEU A 699 -9.50 8.49 -0.51
CA LEU A 699 -10.19 7.79 -1.62
C LEU A 699 -11.63 7.44 -1.26
N SER A 700 -11.89 7.00 -0.02
CA SER A 700 -13.24 6.76 0.49
C SER A 700 -14.07 8.05 0.52
N ARG A 701 -13.47 9.19 0.89
CA ARG A 701 -14.14 10.50 0.82
C ARG A 701 -14.43 10.92 -0.62
N ALA A 702 -13.47 10.78 -1.54
CA ALA A 702 -13.64 11.06 -2.96
C ALA A 702 -14.79 10.26 -3.57
N ARG A 703 -14.80 8.94 -3.33
CA ARG A 703 -15.88 8.04 -3.75
C ARG A 703 -17.22 8.47 -3.16
N ASN A 704 -17.28 8.70 -1.85
CA ASN A 704 -18.52 9.05 -1.15
C ASN A 704 -19.14 10.40 -1.60
N ARG A 705 -18.33 11.34 -2.12
CA ARG A 705 -18.83 12.59 -2.72
C ARG A 705 -19.59 12.40 -4.03
N LEU A 706 -19.26 11.34 -4.79
CA LEU A 706 -19.93 10.97 -6.03
C LEU A 706 -21.09 9.98 -5.78
N THR A 707 -20.90 8.99 -4.89
CA THR A 707 -21.93 7.97 -4.61
C THR A 707 -23.13 8.53 -3.85
N THR A 708 -22.90 9.47 -2.94
CA THR A 708 -23.97 10.04 -2.10
C THR A 708 -24.37 11.39 -2.69
N PRO A 709 -25.59 11.53 -3.25
CA PRO A 709 -26.00 12.77 -3.89
C PRO A 709 -26.08 13.90 -2.86
N ALA A 710 -25.20 14.90 -3.00
CA ALA A 710 -25.22 16.14 -2.23
C ALA A 710 -26.39 17.02 -2.70
N THR A 711 -27.60 16.55 -2.43
CA THR A 711 -28.85 17.22 -2.73
C THR A 711 -29.01 18.44 -1.83
N LEU A 712 -29.82 19.40 -2.27
CA LEU A 712 -30.20 20.60 -1.54
C LEU A 712 -31.68 20.48 -1.17
N THR A 713 -32.08 20.97 0.00
CA THR A 713 -33.50 21.06 0.36
C THR A 713 -34.22 22.09 -0.50
N LEU A 714 -35.54 21.99 -0.66
CA LEU A 714 -36.31 22.95 -1.49
C LEU A 714 -36.06 24.43 -1.16
N PRO A 715 -35.95 24.88 0.11
CA PRO A 715 -35.57 26.26 0.43
C PRO A 715 -34.14 26.64 -0.01
N GLU A 716 -33.19 25.70 0.02
CA GLU A 716 -31.82 25.90 -0.47
C GLU A 716 -31.78 25.96 -2.00
N ILE A 717 -32.61 25.18 -2.70
CA ILE A 717 -32.77 25.28 -4.16
C ILE A 717 -33.41 26.63 -4.53
N ALA A 718 -34.48 27.03 -3.83
CA ALA A 718 -35.19 28.28 -4.08
C ALA A 718 -34.35 29.54 -3.77
N SER A 719 -33.48 29.48 -2.76
CA SER A 719 -32.52 30.56 -2.44
C SER A 719 -31.23 30.49 -3.27
N SER A 720 -30.98 29.41 -4.01
CA SER A 720 -29.80 29.28 -4.86
C SER A 720 -29.80 30.31 -6.01
N GLY A 721 -28.60 30.61 -6.53
CA GLY A 721 -28.47 31.42 -7.75
C GLY A 721 -28.93 30.70 -9.04
N LEU A 722 -29.17 29.39 -8.99
CA LEU A 722 -29.39 28.53 -10.17
C LEU A 722 -30.66 28.93 -10.94
N THR A 723 -31.75 29.29 -10.24
CA THR A 723 -33.01 29.72 -10.88
C THR A 723 -32.85 30.99 -11.71
N LYS A 724 -31.86 31.82 -11.39
CA LYS A 724 -31.54 33.09 -12.08
C LYS A 724 -30.53 32.92 -13.23
N MET A 725 -30.07 31.69 -13.50
CA MET A 725 -29.17 31.40 -14.61
C MET A 725 -29.90 31.15 -15.93
N PHE A 726 -31.21 30.91 -15.91
CA PHE A 726 -31.99 30.55 -17.09
C PHE A 726 -32.51 31.77 -17.88
N THR A 727 -32.63 31.61 -19.19
CA THR A 727 -33.32 32.51 -20.12
C THR A 727 -34.29 31.69 -20.99
N PRO A 728 -35.59 32.03 -21.04
CA PRO A 728 -36.28 32.94 -20.13
C PRO A 728 -36.12 32.50 -18.65
N ALA A 729 -36.32 33.44 -17.71
CA ALA A 729 -36.21 33.14 -16.29
C ALA A 729 -37.25 32.08 -15.87
N LEU A 730 -36.88 31.20 -14.93
CA LEU A 730 -37.80 30.17 -14.44
C LEU A 730 -39.01 30.80 -13.72
N PRO A 731 -40.25 30.36 -14.03
CA PRO A 731 -41.45 30.68 -13.28
C PRO A 731 -41.32 30.36 -11.77
N PRO A 732 -41.99 31.12 -10.88
CA PRO A 732 -41.87 30.92 -9.42
C PRO A 732 -42.45 29.59 -8.93
N ASP A 733 -43.28 28.93 -9.75
CA ASP A 733 -43.81 27.59 -9.55
C ASP A 733 -42.88 26.46 -10.05
N ILE A 734 -41.67 26.78 -10.54
CA ILE A 734 -40.73 25.77 -11.05
C ILE A 734 -39.35 25.91 -10.38
N LEU A 735 -38.88 24.82 -9.76
CA LEU A 735 -37.50 24.71 -9.28
C LEU A 735 -36.75 23.62 -10.04
N VAL A 736 -35.47 23.88 -10.34
CA VAL A 736 -34.55 22.97 -11.04
C VAL A 736 -33.34 22.72 -10.16
N ASN A 737 -32.89 21.47 -10.07
CA ASN A 737 -31.65 21.08 -9.39
C ASN A 737 -30.81 20.13 -10.24
N PHE A 738 -29.49 20.26 -10.14
CA PHE A 738 -28.50 19.44 -10.83
C PHE A 738 -27.50 18.83 -9.81
N TYR A 739 -27.32 17.52 -9.86
CA TYR A 739 -26.43 16.79 -8.93
C TYR A 739 -25.82 15.55 -9.58
N ILE A 740 -24.76 15.01 -8.96
CA ILE A 740 -24.17 13.73 -9.32
C ILE A 740 -24.69 12.63 -8.40
N ASN A 741 -25.01 11.47 -8.97
CA ASN A 741 -25.37 10.26 -8.26
C ASN A 741 -24.63 9.06 -8.90
N LEU A 742 -23.63 8.52 -8.20
CA LEU A 742 -22.68 7.53 -8.73
C LEU A 742 -21.96 8.08 -9.97
N ASN A 743 -22.17 7.46 -11.13
CA ASN A 743 -21.64 7.85 -12.44
C ASN A 743 -22.66 8.65 -13.28
N LYS A 744 -23.79 9.08 -12.69
CA LYS A 744 -24.87 9.76 -13.41
C LYS A 744 -24.95 11.24 -13.07
N LEU A 745 -25.15 12.05 -14.10
CA LEU A 745 -25.63 13.43 -13.99
C LEU A 745 -27.16 13.38 -13.90
N CYS A 746 -27.72 13.93 -12.82
CA CYS A 746 -29.15 13.98 -12.57
C CYS A 746 -29.68 15.41 -12.68
N LEU A 747 -30.78 15.57 -13.41
CA LEU A 747 -31.64 16.75 -13.42
C LEU A 747 -32.94 16.39 -12.69
N THR A 748 -33.37 17.23 -11.76
CA THR A 748 -34.69 17.12 -11.13
C THR A 748 -35.43 18.45 -11.21
N VAL A 749 -36.66 18.40 -11.74
CA VAL A 749 -37.56 19.54 -11.88
C VAL A 749 -38.76 19.33 -10.95
N TYR A 750 -38.99 20.30 -10.07
CA TYR A 750 -40.11 20.33 -9.14
C TYR A 750 -41.17 21.33 -9.64
N GLN A 751 -42.41 20.89 -9.80
CA GLN A 751 -43.56 21.77 -10.09
C GLN A 751 -44.31 22.05 -8.79
N LEU A 752 -44.41 23.33 -8.41
CA LEU A 752 -44.97 23.77 -7.15
C LEU A 752 -46.41 24.28 -7.31
N HIS A 753 -47.17 24.26 -6.21
CA HIS A 753 -48.47 24.90 -6.10
C HIS A 753 -48.45 25.87 -4.91
N VAL A 754 -48.79 27.13 -5.16
CA VAL A 754 -48.89 28.15 -4.10
C VAL A 754 -50.15 27.90 -3.29
N MET A 755 -49.99 27.64 -1.98
CA MET A 755 -51.11 27.40 -1.07
C MET A 755 -51.78 28.72 -0.67
N GLN A 756 -53.12 28.73 -0.58
CA GLN A 756 -53.84 29.93 -0.13
C GLN A 756 -53.64 30.19 1.38
N PRO A 757 -53.66 31.47 1.83
CA PRO A 757 -53.48 31.81 3.25
C PRO A 757 -54.54 31.22 4.19
N SER A 758 -55.70 30.81 3.68
CA SER A 758 -56.82 30.24 4.42
C SER A 758 -56.63 28.77 4.81
N THR A 759 -55.85 27.99 4.05
CA THR A 759 -55.70 26.54 4.22
C THR A 759 -54.63 26.15 5.25
N THR A 760 -54.73 26.68 6.48
CA THR A 760 -53.69 26.54 7.51
C THR A 760 -53.72 25.21 8.30
N LYS A 761 -54.88 24.54 8.41
CA LYS A 761 -55.08 23.39 9.32
C LYS A 761 -54.19 22.16 9.04
N ASN A 762 -53.73 21.98 7.80
CA ASN A 762 -52.99 20.77 7.37
C ASN A 762 -51.52 21.01 7.02
N PHE A 763 -50.99 22.25 7.13
CA PHE A 763 -49.61 22.53 6.75
C PHE A 763 -48.62 21.84 7.69
N LYS A 764 -47.99 20.78 7.19
CA LYS A 764 -46.85 20.11 7.82
C LYS A 764 -45.64 20.30 6.89
N PRO A 765 -44.70 21.21 7.20
CA PRO A 765 -43.52 21.36 6.37
C PRO A 765 -42.76 20.03 6.33
N ALA A 766 -42.29 19.63 5.16
CA ALA A 766 -41.39 18.51 5.02
C ALA A 766 -40.17 18.76 5.91
N GLY A 767 -39.79 17.77 6.73
CA GLY A 767 -38.52 17.81 7.45
C GLY A 767 -37.34 17.86 6.48
N GLY A 768 -36.11 17.94 7.02
CA GLY A 768 -34.86 18.01 6.24
C GLY A 768 -34.49 16.77 5.42
N SER A 769 -35.47 16.02 4.91
CA SER A 769 -35.29 15.16 3.75
C SER A 769 -34.81 16.00 2.57
N VAL A 770 -33.90 15.43 1.79
CA VAL A 770 -33.15 16.14 0.74
C VAL A 770 -33.60 15.73 -0.68
N LEU A 771 -34.36 14.64 -0.76
CA LEU A 771 -35.23 14.33 -1.88
C LEU A 771 -36.68 14.55 -1.40
N HIS A 772 -37.46 15.25 -2.22
CA HIS A 772 -38.83 15.61 -1.92
C HIS A 772 -39.76 14.97 -2.95
N ASN A 773 -40.78 14.26 -2.46
CA ASN A 773 -41.82 13.64 -3.28
C ASN A 773 -42.99 14.62 -3.53
N PRO A 774 -43.91 14.34 -4.45
CA PRO A 774 -45.22 14.99 -4.49
C PRO A 774 -45.90 15.00 -3.11
N GLY A 775 -46.59 16.10 -2.78
CA GLY A 775 -47.17 16.37 -1.46
C GLY A 775 -46.19 16.95 -0.42
N ALA A 776 -44.90 17.15 -0.77
CA ALA A 776 -43.95 17.82 0.12
C ALA A 776 -44.25 19.33 0.21
N MET A 777 -44.56 19.81 1.42
CA MET A 777 -44.81 21.23 1.69
C MET A 777 -43.56 21.96 2.20
N PHE A 778 -43.35 23.21 1.81
CA PHE A 778 -42.34 24.11 2.38
C PHE A 778 -42.78 25.58 2.35
N GLU A 779 -42.02 26.45 3.02
CA GLU A 779 -42.27 27.89 3.13
C GLU A 779 -41.04 28.64 2.62
N PHE A 780 -41.24 29.66 1.77
CA PHE A 780 -40.16 30.45 1.18
C PHE A 780 -40.61 31.89 0.93
N GLY A 781 -39.86 32.86 1.47
CA GLY A 781 -40.31 34.24 1.55
C GLY A 781 -41.58 34.36 2.41
N SER A 782 -42.63 34.96 1.87
CA SER A 782 -43.96 35.07 2.51
C SER A 782 -44.99 34.06 1.99
N GLN A 783 -44.57 33.08 1.18
CA GLN A 783 -45.48 32.13 0.52
C GLN A 783 -45.19 30.67 0.93
N ARG A 784 -46.24 29.85 0.90
CA ARG A 784 -46.19 28.40 1.14
C ARG A 784 -46.43 27.65 -0.15
N TYR A 785 -45.63 26.61 -0.35
CA TYR A 785 -45.59 25.84 -1.59
C TYR A 785 -45.76 24.36 -1.28
N GLU A 786 -46.57 23.68 -2.08
CA GLU A 786 -46.67 22.22 -2.11
C GLU A 786 -46.06 21.70 -3.43
N VAL A 787 -45.22 20.68 -3.37
CA VAL A 787 -44.69 20.01 -4.57
C VAL A 787 -45.81 19.19 -5.20
N SER A 788 -46.30 19.60 -6.37
CA SER A 788 -47.34 18.88 -7.12
C SER A 788 -46.80 17.72 -7.95
N HIS A 789 -45.66 17.92 -8.62
CA HIS A 789 -45.00 16.91 -9.46
C HIS A 789 -43.48 17.00 -9.35
N VAL A 790 -42.82 15.87 -9.56
CA VAL A 790 -41.35 15.75 -9.53
C VAL A 790 -40.91 14.94 -10.74
N HIS A 791 -40.19 15.59 -11.65
CA HIS A 791 -39.64 14.96 -12.84
C HIS A 791 -38.14 14.78 -12.66
N LYS A 792 -37.67 13.53 -12.67
CA LYS A 792 -36.24 13.21 -12.61
C LYS A 792 -35.81 12.55 -13.91
N VAL A 793 -34.77 13.09 -14.54
CA VAL A 793 -34.05 12.48 -15.65
C VAL A 793 -32.57 12.38 -15.31
N GLU A 794 -31.90 11.34 -15.83
CA GLU A 794 -30.49 11.08 -15.52
C GLU A 794 -29.77 10.47 -16.73
N CYS A 795 -28.50 10.85 -16.93
CA CYS A 795 -27.65 10.32 -17.99
C CYS A 795 -26.28 9.91 -17.42
N VAL A 796 -25.68 8.87 -17.99
CA VAL A 796 -24.38 8.34 -17.54
C VAL A 796 -23.26 9.23 -18.08
N VAL A 797 -22.32 9.60 -17.19
CA VAL A 797 -21.10 10.34 -17.51
C VAL A 797 -19.94 9.34 -17.51
N PRO A 798 -19.40 8.92 -18.68
CA PRO A 798 -18.46 7.80 -18.75
C PRO A 798 -17.20 8.00 -17.90
N TRP A 799 -16.60 9.19 -17.92
CA TRP A 799 -15.37 9.45 -17.17
C TRP A 799 -15.57 9.43 -15.64
N LEU A 800 -16.78 9.68 -15.14
CA LEU A 800 -17.11 9.49 -13.71
C LEU A 800 -17.20 7.99 -13.35
N ASN A 801 -17.56 7.13 -14.31
CA ASN A 801 -17.47 5.69 -14.13
C ASN A 801 -16.01 5.24 -14.03
N ASP A 802 -15.14 5.72 -14.94
CA ASP A 802 -13.70 5.44 -14.91
C ASP A 802 -13.07 5.87 -13.57
N ALA A 803 -13.38 7.08 -13.10
CA ALA A 803 -12.91 7.59 -11.81
C ALA A 803 -13.33 6.69 -10.63
N LEU A 804 -14.57 6.21 -10.61
CA LEU A 804 -15.06 5.28 -9.58
C LEU A 804 -14.39 3.89 -9.65
N VAL A 805 -14.04 3.42 -10.86
CA VAL A 805 -13.23 2.20 -11.05
C VAL A 805 -11.82 2.41 -10.49
N PHE A 806 -11.13 3.50 -10.87
CA PHE A 806 -9.79 3.80 -10.35
C PHE A 806 -9.78 3.91 -8.82
N PHE A 807 -10.77 4.58 -8.20
CA PHE A 807 -10.88 4.64 -6.74
C PHE A 807 -11.03 3.26 -6.11
N THR A 808 -11.77 2.35 -6.76
CA THR A 808 -12.01 0.99 -6.27
C THR A 808 -10.75 0.13 -6.37
N VAL A 809 -10.02 0.20 -7.49
CA VAL A 809 -8.73 -0.48 -7.67
C VAL A 809 -7.69 0.05 -6.66
N SER A 810 -7.58 1.37 -6.48
CA SER A 810 -6.65 1.96 -5.50
C SER A 810 -7.00 1.57 -4.06
N LEU A 811 -8.28 1.52 -3.68
CA LEU A 811 -8.71 1.04 -2.37
C LEU A 811 -8.34 -0.44 -2.15
N GLN A 812 -8.49 -1.28 -3.18
CA GLN A 812 -8.13 -2.69 -3.14
C GLN A 812 -6.62 -2.90 -2.99
N LEU A 813 -5.79 -2.18 -3.74
CA LEU A 813 -4.32 -2.23 -3.65
C LEU A 813 -3.83 -1.79 -2.25
N CYS A 814 -4.38 -0.70 -1.70
CA CYS A 814 -4.07 -0.25 -0.35
C CYS A 814 -4.43 -1.31 0.71
N GLN A 815 -5.58 -1.99 0.55
CA GLN A 815 -6.01 -3.03 1.48
C GLN A 815 -5.14 -4.29 1.38
N GLN A 816 -4.80 -4.74 0.16
CA GLN A 816 -3.89 -5.86 -0.06
C GLN A 816 -2.50 -5.63 0.56
N LEU A 817 -1.94 -4.41 0.42
CA LEU A 817 -0.67 -4.07 1.05
C LEU A 817 -0.77 -4.06 2.59
N LYS A 818 -1.87 -3.53 3.14
CA LYS A 818 -2.12 -3.58 4.60
C LYS A 818 -2.22 -5.01 5.11
N ASP A 819 -2.93 -5.89 4.39
CA ASP A 819 -3.11 -7.28 4.81
C ASP A 819 -1.80 -8.07 4.74
N LYS A 820 -0.94 -7.84 3.74
CA LYS A 820 0.43 -8.37 3.70
C LYS A 820 1.27 -7.90 4.90
N VAL A 821 1.30 -6.58 5.15
CA VAL A 821 2.05 -5.99 6.29
C VAL A 821 1.53 -6.51 7.64
N MET A 822 0.21 -6.72 7.78
CA MET A 822 -0.39 -7.30 8.99
C MET A 822 -0.17 -8.82 9.10
N ALA A 823 -0.08 -9.55 8.00
CA ALA A 823 0.20 -10.98 8.00
C ALA A 823 1.61 -11.24 8.54
N LEU A 824 2.65 -10.58 7.99
CA LEU A 824 4.00 -10.68 8.56
C LEU A 824 4.03 -10.21 10.02
N LYS A 825 3.43 -9.05 10.34
CA LYS A 825 3.39 -8.57 11.74
C LYS A 825 2.73 -9.54 12.72
N LYS A 826 1.79 -10.38 12.28
CA LYS A 826 1.18 -11.41 13.13
C LYS A 826 2.13 -12.58 13.41
N ARG A 827 3.00 -12.94 12.46
CA ARG A 827 3.98 -14.01 12.64
C ARG A 827 5.10 -13.60 13.61
N PHE A 828 5.56 -12.35 13.55
CA PHE A 828 6.41 -11.67 14.56
C PHE A 828 5.88 -11.64 16.03
N CYS A 829 4.81 -12.35 16.36
CA CYS A 829 4.15 -12.34 17.68
C CYS A 829 3.72 -13.75 18.15
N PHE A 830 4.33 -14.82 17.61
CA PHE A 830 4.15 -16.21 18.04
C PHE A 830 5.49 -16.83 18.46
#